data_AF-A0A077ZI42-F1
#
_entry.id   AF-A0A077ZI42-F1
#
_cell.length_a   1.000
_cell.length_b   1.000
_cell.length_c   1.000
_cell.angle_alpha   90.00
_cell.angle_beta   90.00
_cell.angle_gamma   90.00
#
_symmetry.space_group_name_H-M   'P 1'
#
loop_
_entity.id
_entity.type
_entity.pdbx_description
1 polymer ?
#
loop_
_entity_poly.entity_id
_entity_poly.type
_entity_poly.pdbx_seq_one_letter_code
_entity_poly.pdbx_strand_id
1 'polypeptide(L)'
;MTSILPVMMHGDLHKRYWEKHLAAKIVEIGFKVTGDEIMPLFVTPDEAPPVSIVEKEEPPKMETTKRAMLNPKYTFDTFVIGKGNQMAHAAALVVAEEPGSIYNPLFFYGGVGEIIRRLPEATFTLEVQENHQVLITSGAAHFTVNGLDADNYPHLPVVEEQNQLKLPVHMLTKLIGVHFTMSNGQLLAVATDSHRLSQRIVPVENANTDFDIVIPAIADNSVILYGNSPEIGKVEEELVYEKVSGDPLEISFNPDYMKDALRAFGDMKTEFMTLGQLLKEINLISSGGQAKWFLAEETVFVDGELENRRGRKLYPGMMIEIPELNKLELRNYRNYQELVLEFPNRLNIFLGENAQGKTNLLESIYVLALTRSHRTSSEQELIGWEDDFSQIKGRIQRGTSELELELLLTKKGRKSKVNHIEQKKLSSYIGQLNVILFAPEDLSLVKGSPQMRRRFIDMELGQINPVYLYDLAQYQKTLKQRNLYLKQLSEKKQTDEIYLDILTEQLVDFGSKVLANRLRFVKKLEYWSNDLHGKITNQKETLAIEYDASLPLESEDVEKIRYVFLNELQKNRKREIFKGNTFLGPHRDDLIFKVNQQNVQTYGSQGQQRTTALSVKLAEIDLMKEETGEYPILLLDDVMSELDDNRQIHLLETIENKVQTFLTTTTLNHVKGKMTVHPDIFYVHQGQIERKEM
;
A
#
# COMPACT_ATOMS: atom_id res chain seq x y z
N MET A 1 16.74 -22.67 -43.47
CA MET A 1 16.16 -21.80 -44.52
C MET A 1 15.92 -20.45 -43.88
N THR A 2 16.35 -19.34 -44.49
CA THR A 2 16.14 -18.02 -43.89
C THR A 2 14.64 -17.73 -43.82
N SER A 3 14.10 -17.72 -42.60
CA SER A 3 12.67 -17.52 -42.37
C SER A 3 12.43 -16.02 -42.28
N ILE A 4 11.54 -15.47 -43.10
CA ILE A 4 11.17 -14.05 -43.00
C ILE A 4 10.02 -13.93 -42.00
N LEU A 5 10.21 -13.15 -40.94
CA LEU A 5 9.16 -12.84 -39.95
C LEU A 5 8.60 -11.44 -40.26
N PRO A 6 7.45 -11.31 -40.93
CA PRO A 6 6.83 -10.01 -41.13
C PRO A 6 6.41 -9.43 -39.77
N VAL A 7 6.88 -8.21 -39.47
CA VAL A 7 6.51 -7.48 -38.25
C VAL A 7 5.82 -6.18 -38.67
N MET A 8 4.51 -6.13 -38.49
CA MET A 8 3.69 -4.95 -38.78
C MET A 8 4.08 -3.80 -37.84
N MET A 9 4.36 -2.63 -38.42
CA MET A 9 4.79 -1.41 -37.73
C MET A 9 3.76 -0.31 -37.93
N HIS A 10 3.36 0.39 -36.88
CA HIS A 10 2.32 1.44 -36.97
C HIS A 10 2.66 2.64 -37.88
N GLY A 11 3.91 2.79 -38.32
CA GLY A 11 4.32 3.82 -39.27
C GLY A 11 5.83 3.80 -39.52
N ASP A 12 6.29 4.62 -40.47
CA ASP A 12 7.69 4.63 -40.94
C ASP A 12 8.72 4.88 -39.84
N LEU A 13 8.37 5.70 -38.84
CA LEU A 13 9.25 5.98 -37.71
C LEU A 13 9.50 4.72 -36.86
N HIS A 14 8.45 3.92 -36.63
CA HIS A 14 8.55 2.64 -35.91
C HIS A 14 9.33 1.62 -36.72
N LYS A 15 9.06 1.51 -38.03
CA LYS A 15 9.80 0.65 -38.95
C LYS A 15 11.31 0.91 -38.88
N ARG A 16 11.75 2.17 -39.05
CA ARG A 16 13.19 2.53 -38.97
C ARG A 16 13.82 2.27 -37.61
N TYR A 17 13.07 2.49 -36.52
CA TYR A 17 13.59 2.23 -35.18
C TYR A 17 13.81 0.73 -34.94
N TRP A 18 12.83 -0.11 -35.28
CA TRP A 18 12.89 -1.55 -35.06
C TRP A 18 13.90 -2.23 -36.00
N GLU A 19 13.96 -1.80 -37.26
CA GLU A 19 15.01 -2.20 -38.21
C GLU A 19 16.41 -1.96 -37.64
N LYS A 20 16.63 -0.78 -37.02
CA LYS A 20 17.96 -0.41 -36.51
C LYS A 20 18.34 -1.09 -35.18
N HIS A 21 17.38 -1.39 -34.29
CA HIS A 21 17.70 -1.79 -32.91
C HIS A 21 17.26 -3.21 -32.53
N LEU A 22 16.24 -3.78 -33.18
CA LEU A 22 15.71 -5.10 -32.83
C LEU A 22 16.03 -6.18 -33.86
N ALA A 23 16.33 -5.80 -35.12
CA ALA A 23 16.59 -6.78 -36.18
C ALA A 23 17.63 -7.83 -35.77
N ALA A 24 18.80 -7.40 -35.28
CA ALA A 24 19.85 -8.30 -34.82
C ALA A 24 19.43 -9.21 -33.67
N LYS A 25 18.57 -8.71 -32.76
CA LYS A 25 18.11 -9.46 -31.59
C LYS A 25 17.03 -10.48 -31.95
N ILE A 26 16.17 -10.19 -32.92
CA ILE A 26 15.22 -11.16 -33.48
C ILE A 26 15.97 -12.27 -34.20
N VAL A 27 17.03 -11.95 -34.96
CA VAL A 27 17.89 -12.96 -35.57
C VAL A 27 18.57 -13.82 -34.51
N GLU A 28 19.15 -13.21 -33.45
CA GLU A 28 19.82 -13.95 -32.37
C GLU A 28 18.86 -14.87 -31.60
N ILE A 29 17.69 -14.36 -31.21
CA ILE A 29 16.68 -15.14 -30.48
C ILE A 29 16.05 -16.19 -31.40
N GLY A 30 15.74 -15.83 -32.64
CA GLY A 30 15.23 -16.76 -33.66
C GLY A 30 16.17 -17.94 -33.83
N PHE A 31 17.45 -17.68 -34.03
CA PHE A 31 18.46 -18.74 -34.14
C PHE A 31 18.57 -19.58 -32.86
N LYS A 32 18.51 -18.97 -31.66
CA LYS A 32 18.52 -19.70 -30.38
C LYS A 32 17.30 -20.59 -30.18
N VAL A 33 16.13 -20.19 -30.67
CA VAL A 33 14.86 -20.89 -30.42
C VAL A 33 14.55 -21.91 -31.50
N THR A 34 14.82 -21.62 -32.78
CA THR A 34 14.44 -22.48 -33.91
C THR A 34 15.61 -23.19 -34.56
N GLY A 35 16.85 -22.75 -34.34
CA GLY A 35 18.03 -23.21 -35.08
C GLY A 35 18.15 -22.67 -36.51
N ASP A 36 17.18 -21.86 -36.96
CA ASP A 36 17.17 -21.20 -38.26
C ASP A 36 17.34 -19.68 -38.10
N GLU A 37 18.03 -19.03 -39.04
CA GLU A 37 18.06 -17.57 -39.10
C GLU A 37 16.66 -17.03 -39.43
N ILE A 38 16.07 -16.29 -38.49
CA ILE A 38 14.80 -15.57 -38.66
C ILE A 38 15.12 -14.10 -38.93
N MET A 39 14.93 -13.65 -40.17
CA MET A 39 15.05 -12.23 -40.53
C MET A 39 13.70 -11.53 -40.37
N PRO A 40 13.59 -10.52 -39.49
CA PRO A 40 12.37 -9.71 -39.44
C PRO A 40 12.24 -8.83 -40.69
N LEU A 41 11.06 -8.81 -41.30
CA LEU A 41 10.67 -7.86 -42.34
C LEU A 41 9.68 -6.87 -41.75
N PHE A 42 10.13 -5.65 -41.49
CA PHE A 42 9.29 -4.60 -40.93
C PHE A 42 8.49 -3.93 -42.04
N VAL A 43 7.16 -3.95 -41.94
CA VAL A 43 6.25 -3.38 -42.94
C VAL A 43 5.26 -2.44 -42.27
N THR A 44 4.97 -1.30 -42.89
CA THR A 44 3.85 -0.43 -42.49
C THR A 44 2.53 -0.90 -43.13
N PRO A 45 1.35 -0.51 -42.61
CA PRO A 45 0.06 -0.87 -43.22
C PRO A 45 -0.04 -0.52 -44.70
N ASP A 46 0.67 0.55 -45.11
CA ASP A 46 0.71 1.04 -46.49
C ASP A 46 1.64 0.20 -47.41
N GLU A 47 2.57 -0.56 -46.82
CA GLU A 47 3.56 -1.41 -47.52
C GLU A 47 3.16 -2.90 -47.52
N ALA A 48 2.16 -3.29 -46.72
CA ALA A 48 1.75 -4.67 -46.62
C ALA A 48 1.14 -5.15 -47.95
N PRO A 49 1.70 -6.20 -48.59
CA PRO A 49 1.05 -6.78 -49.77
C PRO A 49 -0.29 -7.38 -49.33
N PRO A 50 -1.37 -7.21 -50.10
CA PRO A 50 -2.59 -7.94 -49.84
C PRO A 50 -2.33 -9.42 -50.16
N VAL A 51 -2.86 -10.33 -49.34
CA VAL A 51 -3.40 -11.67 -49.71
C VAL A 51 -2.95 -12.86 -48.83
N SER A 52 -3.99 -13.62 -48.45
CA SER A 52 -4.13 -15.04 -48.09
C SER A 52 -3.60 -15.55 -46.74
N ILE A 53 -4.54 -15.73 -45.82
CA ILE A 53 -4.43 -16.63 -44.66
C ILE A 53 -4.48 -18.07 -45.20
N VAL A 54 -3.49 -18.88 -44.84
CA VAL A 54 -3.49 -20.34 -45.02
C VAL A 54 -3.55 -20.95 -43.62
N GLU A 55 -4.61 -21.70 -43.32
CA GLU A 55 -4.78 -22.45 -42.07
C GLU A 55 -3.76 -23.60 -41.96
N LYS A 56 -3.17 -23.79 -40.76
CA LYS A 56 -2.39 -24.98 -40.40
C LYS A 56 -2.65 -25.39 -38.95
N GLU A 57 -2.79 -26.70 -38.79
CA GLU A 57 -3.36 -27.48 -37.68
C GLU A 57 -2.60 -27.42 -36.33
N GLU A 58 -3.36 -27.56 -35.23
CA GLU A 58 -2.86 -27.66 -33.83
C GLU A 58 -2.26 -29.05 -33.49
N PRO A 59 -1.21 -29.13 -32.64
CA PRO A 59 -0.78 -30.37 -31.99
C PRO A 59 -1.56 -30.66 -30.67
N PRO A 60 -1.63 -31.94 -30.23
CA PRO A 60 -2.64 -32.43 -29.28
C PRO A 60 -2.37 -32.11 -27.79
N LYS A 61 -3.44 -31.86 -27.02
CA LYS A 61 -3.46 -31.58 -25.57
C LYS A 61 -3.25 -32.85 -24.71
N MET A 62 -2.40 -32.76 -23.67
CA MET A 62 -2.32 -33.72 -22.56
C MET A 62 -3.12 -33.23 -21.35
N GLU A 63 -4.04 -34.06 -20.83
CA GLU A 63 -4.83 -33.83 -19.61
C GLU A 63 -4.03 -34.09 -18.33
N THR A 64 -4.10 -33.19 -17.34
CA THR A 64 -3.87 -33.53 -15.92
C THR A 64 -4.88 -32.83 -15.03
N THR A 65 -5.88 -33.58 -14.56
CA THR A 65 -6.84 -33.17 -13.53
C THR A 65 -6.17 -33.13 -12.14
N LYS A 66 -6.04 -31.95 -11.52
CA LYS A 66 -5.84 -31.83 -10.06
C LYS A 66 -7.19 -31.61 -9.40
N ARG A 67 -7.67 -32.61 -8.65
CA ARG A 67 -8.87 -32.52 -7.79
C ARG A 67 -8.68 -31.42 -6.74
N ALA A 68 -9.64 -30.49 -6.63
CA ALA A 68 -9.74 -29.57 -5.49
C ALA A 68 -10.00 -30.38 -4.21
N MET A 69 -9.13 -30.26 -3.21
CA MET A 69 -9.31 -30.88 -1.89
C MET A 69 -10.12 -29.94 -0.99
N LEU A 70 -11.43 -30.13 -0.89
CA LEU A 70 -12.24 -29.54 0.19
C LEU A 70 -12.00 -30.34 1.49
N ASN A 71 -11.80 -29.64 2.62
CA ASN A 71 -11.59 -30.28 3.90
C ASN A 71 -12.93 -30.82 4.45
N PRO A 72 -13.11 -32.14 4.62
CA PRO A 72 -14.37 -32.72 5.08
C PRO A 72 -14.76 -32.36 6.51
N LYS A 73 -13.89 -31.68 7.29
CA LYS A 73 -14.24 -31.12 8.61
C LYS A 73 -14.97 -29.79 8.56
N TYR A 74 -15.01 -29.11 7.41
CA TYR A 74 -15.65 -27.80 7.26
C TYR A 74 -16.89 -27.90 6.37
N THR A 75 -17.85 -28.66 6.89
CA THR A 75 -19.19 -28.81 6.31
C THR A 75 -20.20 -28.10 7.20
N PHE A 76 -21.40 -27.81 6.70
CA PHE A 76 -22.48 -27.28 7.54
C PHE A 76 -22.79 -28.21 8.71
N ASP A 77 -22.71 -29.52 8.50
CA ASP A 77 -22.96 -30.54 9.52
C ASP A 77 -21.97 -30.50 10.70
N THR A 78 -20.78 -29.93 10.51
CA THR A 78 -19.72 -29.87 11.51
C THR A 78 -19.45 -28.46 12.06
N PHE A 79 -20.18 -27.44 11.57
CA PHE A 79 -19.96 -26.04 11.96
C PHE A 79 -20.68 -25.69 13.27
N VAL A 80 -19.94 -25.14 14.26
CA VAL A 80 -20.52 -24.73 15.55
C VAL A 80 -21.12 -23.32 15.45
N ILE A 81 -22.44 -23.24 15.56
CA ILE A 81 -23.22 -21.99 15.49
C ILE A 81 -23.24 -21.31 16.88
N GLY A 82 -22.88 -20.04 16.93
CA GLY A 82 -22.99 -19.16 18.11
C GLY A 82 -23.52 -17.77 17.72
N LYS A 83 -23.85 -16.92 18.70
CA LYS A 83 -24.49 -15.61 18.45
C LYS A 83 -23.73 -14.70 17.47
N GLY A 84 -22.39 -14.79 17.40
CA GLY A 84 -21.57 -13.93 16.55
C GLY A 84 -21.45 -14.39 15.09
N ASN A 85 -21.68 -15.67 14.80
CA ASN A 85 -21.58 -16.22 13.44
C ASN A 85 -22.93 -16.74 12.93
N GLN A 86 -24.00 -16.66 13.73
CA GLN A 86 -25.34 -17.12 13.35
C GLN A 86 -25.82 -16.50 12.04
N MET A 87 -25.60 -15.20 11.82
CA MET A 87 -26.00 -14.53 10.58
C MET A 87 -25.16 -15.00 9.39
N ALA A 88 -23.84 -15.16 9.57
CA ALA A 88 -22.96 -15.64 8.51
C ALA A 88 -23.20 -17.12 8.18
N HIS A 89 -23.46 -17.96 9.19
CA HIS A 89 -23.85 -19.36 9.01
C HIS A 89 -25.21 -19.46 8.34
N ALA A 90 -26.21 -18.69 8.78
CA ALA A 90 -27.52 -18.65 8.13
C ALA A 90 -27.39 -18.16 6.68
N ALA A 91 -26.60 -17.11 6.42
CA ALA A 91 -26.34 -16.63 5.07
C ALA A 91 -25.62 -17.69 4.23
N ALA A 92 -24.57 -18.34 4.75
CA ALA A 92 -23.84 -19.39 4.04
C ALA A 92 -24.68 -20.64 3.81
N LEU A 93 -25.50 -21.04 4.80
CA LEU A 93 -26.43 -22.17 4.72
C LEU A 93 -27.52 -21.86 3.69
N VAL A 94 -28.09 -20.66 3.70
CA VAL A 94 -29.06 -20.22 2.69
C VAL A 94 -28.41 -20.17 1.30
N VAL A 95 -27.17 -19.70 1.18
CA VAL A 95 -26.40 -19.72 -0.07
C VAL A 95 -26.07 -21.15 -0.53
N ALA A 96 -25.98 -22.12 0.38
CA ALA A 96 -25.64 -23.52 0.06
C ALA A 96 -26.86 -24.44 -0.11
N GLU A 97 -27.95 -24.18 0.60
CA GLU A 97 -29.24 -24.88 0.49
C GLU A 97 -30.02 -24.35 -0.72
N GLU A 98 -29.87 -23.06 -1.03
CA GLU A 98 -30.55 -22.40 -2.14
C GLU A 98 -29.56 -21.58 -3.00
N PRO A 99 -28.53 -22.22 -3.60
CA PRO A 99 -27.55 -21.53 -4.42
C PRO A 99 -28.23 -20.86 -5.61
N GLY A 100 -28.19 -19.54 -5.60
CA GLY A 100 -28.68 -18.67 -6.66
C GLY A 100 -30.18 -18.65 -6.84
N SER A 101 -30.95 -18.68 -5.76
CA SER A 101 -32.37 -18.28 -5.69
C SER A 101 -32.59 -16.84 -5.13
N ILE A 102 -31.64 -16.31 -4.33
CA ILE A 102 -31.83 -15.04 -3.56
C ILE A 102 -30.61 -14.10 -3.64
N TYR A 103 -29.39 -14.60 -3.86
CA TYR A 103 -28.16 -13.81 -3.93
C TYR A 103 -27.32 -14.26 -5.12
N ASN A 104 -27.12 -13.39 -6.11
CA ASN A 104 -26.14 -13.60 -7.18
C ASN A 104 -25.16 -12.41 -7.26
N PRO A 105 -24.29 -12.21 -6.25
CA PRO A 105 -23.08 -11.44 -6.47
C PRO A 105 -22.06 -12.37 -7.15
N LEU A 106 -21.79 -12.13 -8.43
CA LEU A 106 -20.66 -12.72 -9.14
C LEU A 106 -19.36 -12.19 -8.53
N PHE A 107 -18.89 -12.85 -7.47
CA PHE A 107 -17.60 -12.54 -6.85
C PHE A 107 -16.49 -13.22 -7.65
N PHE A 108 -15.74 -12.42 -8.41
CA PHE A 108 -14.41 -12.83 -8.85
C PHE A 108 -13.47 -12.82 -7.64
N TYR A 109 -13.36 -13.96 -6.96
CA TYR A 109 -12.30 -14.18 -5.98
C TYR A 109 -11.20 -15.04 -6.61
N GLY A 110 -10.14 -14.36 -7.03
CA GLY A 110 -8.95 -14.95 -7.64
C GLY A 110 -8.05 -13.80 -8.08
N GLY A 111 -6.73 -14.02 -8.16
CA GLY A 111 -5.83 -12.98 -8.64
C GLY A 111 -6.31 -12.49 -10.01
N VAL A 112 -6.86 -11.28 -10.09
CA VAL A 112 -7.58 -10.71 -11.25
C VAL A 112 -6.73 -10.70 -12.53
N GLY A 113 -5.42 -10.95 -12.40
CA GLY A 113 -4.52 -11.18 -13.52
C GLY A 113 -4.57 -12.58 -14.15
N GLU A 114 -5.08 -13.65 -13.54
CA GLU A 114 -4.85 -15.03 -14.06
C GLU A 114 -5.70 -15.42 -15.27
N ILE A 115 -6.99 -15.08 -15.35
CA ILE A 115 -7.78 -15.39 -16.56
C ILE A 115 -7.35 -14.48 -17.71
N ILE A 116 -7.27 -13.16 -17.47
CA ILE A 116 -6.87 -12.17 -18.48
C ILE A 116 -5.43 -12.43 -18.98
N ARG A 117 -4.47 -12.79 -18.12
CA ARG A 117 -3.10 -13.17 -18.55
C ARG A 117 -3.05 -14.51 -19.30
N ARG A 118 -4.07 -15.36 -19.17
CA ARG A 118 -4.14 -16.67 -19.82
C ARG A 118 -5.07 -16.70 -21.03
N LEU A 119 -5.58 -15.54 -21.49
CA LEU A 119 -6.18 -15.42 -22.82
C LEU A 119 -5.02 -15.25 -23.82
N PRO A 120 -4.65 -16.30 -24.60
CA PRO A 120 -3.49 -16.28 -25.48
C PRO A 120 -3.67 -15.39 -26.72
N GLU A 121 -4.91 -15.03 -27.05
CA GLU A 121 -5.25 -14.28 -28.26
C GLU A 121 -5.92 -12.94 -27.94
N ALA A 122 -5.86 -12.02 -28.90
CA ALA A 122 -6.52 -10.72 -28.80
C ALA A 122 -8.06 -10.82 -28.79
N THR A 123 -8.59 -11.96 -29.24
CA THR A 123 -10.01 -12.28 -29.24
C THR A 123 -10.30 -13.45 -28.32
N PHE A 124 -11.47 -13.42 -27.70
CA PHE A 124 -12.04 -14.54 -26.96
C PHE A 124 -13.52 -14.65 -27.32
N THR A 125 -14.07 -15.86 -27.28
CA THR A 125 -15.50 -16.12 -27.39
C THR A 125 -16.08 -16.39 -26.01
N LEU A 126 -17.27 -15.86 -25.77
CA LEU A 126 -18.11 -16.21 -24.62
C LEU A 126 -19.30 -17.00 -25.16
N GLU A 127 -19.46 -18.24 -24.76
CA GLU A 127 -20.59 -19.09 -25.12
C GLU A 127 -21.37 -19.47 -23.86
N VAL A 128 -22.63 -19.05 -23.77
CA VAL A 128 -23.52 -19.48 -22.69
C VAL A 128 -23.97 -20.91 -23.00
N GLN A 129 -23.50 -21.87 -22.20
CA GLN A 129 -23.87 -23.27 -22.24
C GLN A 129 -25.07 -23.55 -21.32
N GLU A 130 -25.61 -24.76 -21.41
CA GLU A 130 -26.62 -25.26 -20.47
C GLU A 130 -26.11 -25.21 -19.02
N ASN A 131 -27.02 -25.24 -18.04
CA ASN A 131 -26.71 -25.11 -16.61
C ASN A 131 -26.01 -23.79 -16.23
N HIS A 132 -26.36 -22.70 -16.93
CA HIS A 132 -25.85 -21.34 -16.71
C HIS A 132 -24.33 -21.20 -16.87
N GLN A 133 -23.65 -22.14 -17.51
CA GLN A 133 -22.21 -22.04 -17.69
C GLN A 133 -21.89 -21.06 -18.81
N VAL A 134 -20.82 -20.28 -18.69
CA VAL A 134 -20.26 -19.43 -19.74
C VAL A 134 -18.88 -19.98 -20.05
N LEU A 135 -18.74 -20.57 -21.22
CA LEU A 135 -17.46 -20.99 -21.77
C LEU A 135 -16.74 -19.77 -22.36
N ILE A 136 -15.63 -19.38 -21.75
CA ILE A 136 -14.69 -18.40 -22.28
C ILE A 136 -13.62 -19.16 -23.06
N THR A 137 -13.52 -18.94 -24.37
CA THR A 137 -12.47 -19.54 -25.20
C THR A 137 -11.59 -18.45 -25.79
N SER A 138 -10.27 -18.56 -25.68
CA SER A 138 -9.31 -17.68 -26.37
C SER A 138 -8.17 -18.56 -26.86
N GLY A 139 -7.99 -18.69 -28.17
CA GLY A 139 -7.13 -19.70 -28.78
C GLY A 139 -7.28 -21.08 -28.14
N ALA A 140 -6.17 -21.67 -27.71
CA ALA A 140 -6.16 -22.97 -27.04
C ALA A 140 -6.72 -22.95 -25.60
N ALA A 141 -6.90 -21.78 -24.97
CA ALA A 141 -7.36 -21.64 -23.59
C ALA A 141 -8.90 -21.65 -23.53
N HIS A 142 -9.45 -22.45 -22.61
CA HIS A 142 -10.88 -22.61 -22.42
C HIS A 142 -11.15 -22.52 -20.90
N PHE A 143 -12.07 -21.67 -20.48
CA PHE A 143 -12.47 -21.48 -19.09
C PHE A 143 -13.98 -21.60 -19.00
N THR A 144 -14.50 -22.53 -18.22
CA THR A 144 -15.94 -22.63 -17.96
C THR A 144 -16.26 -21.89 -16.67
N VAL A 145 -17.13 -20.89 -16.77
CA VAL A 145 -17.60 -20.07 -15.64
C VAL A 145 -19.04 -20.47 -15.33
N ASN A 146 -19.31 -21.01 -14.16
CA ASN A 146 -20.69 -21.35 -13.79
C ASN A 146 -21.44 -20.06 -13.36
N GLY A 147 -22.53 -19.75 -14.04
CA GLY A 147 -23.49 -18.69 -13.70
C GLY A 147 -24.73 -19.22 -12.97
N LEU A 148 -25.73 -18.36 -12.80
CA LEU A 148 -27.01 -18.61 -12.14
C LEU A 148 -28.14 -17.86 -12.86
N ASP A 149 -29.38 -18.33 -12.71
CA ASP A 149 -30.59 -17.77 -13.34
C ASP A 149 -30.85 -16.32 -12.91
N ALA A 150 -31.36 -15.50 -13.82
CA ALA A 150 -31.63 -14.07 -13.62
C ALA A 150 -32.87 -13.81 -12.74
N ASP A 151 -33.85 -14.70 -12.75
CA ASP A 151 -35.12 -14.58 -11.99
C ASP A 151 -34.93 -14.74 -10.48
N ASN A 152 -33.72 -15.09 -10.06
CA ASN A 152 -33.35 -15.37 -8.67
C ASN A 152 -32.59 -14.20 -8.01
N TYR A 153 -32.74 -13.01 -8.57
CA TYR A 153 -32.27 -11.75 -7.99
C TYR A 153 -33.45 -10.93 -7.40
N PRO A 154 -33.27 -10.21 -6.28
CA PRO A 154 -34.31 -9.33 -5.73
C PRO A 154 -34.60 -8.13 -6.65
N HIS A 155 -35.86 -7.91 -7.01
CA HIS A 155 -36.30 -6.74 -7.79
C HIS A 155 -36.23 -5.43 -6.96
N LEU A 156 -35.73 -4.35 -7.58
CA LEU A 156 -35.77 -2.99 -7.03
C LEU A 156 -37.18 -2.36 -7.18
N PRO A 157 -37.60 -1.42 -6.31
CA PRO A 157 -38.95 -0.82 -6.35
C PRO A 157 -39.19 0.09 -7.57
N VAL A 158 -40.40 -0.01 -8.16
CA VAL A 158 -40.89 0.77 -9.31
C VAL A 158 -41.50 2.10 -8.85
N VAL A 159 -41.22 3.23 -9.54
CA VAL A 159 -41.78 4.58 -9.26
C VAL A 159 -42.78 4.98 -10.36
N GLU A 160 -43.96 5.53 -9.99
CA GLU A 160 -45.09 5.89 -10.89
C GLU A 160 -44.96 7.29 -11.56
N GLU A 161 -45.33 7.41 -12.85
CA GLU A 161 -45.02 8.51 -13.81
C GLU A 161 -45.78 9.87 -13.71
N GLN A 162 -46.48 10.22 -12.62
CA GLN A 162 -47.53 11.27 -12.71
C GLN A 162 -47.12 12.76 -12.59
N ASN A 163 -45.86 13.13 -12.34
CA ASN A 163 -45.46 14.54 -12.15
C ASN A 163 -44.18 14.94 -12.91
N GLN A 164 -44.28 15.88 -13.86
CA GLN A 164 -43.15 16.38 -14.66
C GLN A 164 -42.90 17.88 -14.43
N LEU A 165 -41.64 18.26 -14.20
CA LEU A 165 -41.16 19.65 -14.16
C LEU A 165 -40.15 19.88 -15.29
N LYS A 166 -40.40 20.87 -16.16
CA LYS A 166 -39.45 21.24 -17.23
C LYS A 166 -38.53 22.36 -16.75
N LEU A 167 -37.23 22.07 -16.61
CA LEU A 167 -36.20 23.05 -16.27
C LEU A 167 -35.29 23.32 -17.48
N PRO A 168 -34.90 24.59 -17.75
CA PRO A 168 -33.89 24.90 -18.76
C PRO A 168 -32.55 24.22 -18.47
N VAL A 169 -31.93 23.57 -19.46
CA VAL A 169 -30.67 22.79 -19.31
C VAL A 169 -29.54 23.58 -18.63
N HIS A 170 -29.46 24.89 -18.84
CA HIS A 170 -28.44 25.74 -18.21
C HIS A 170 -28.54 25.77 -16.66
N MET A 171 -29.71 25.47 -16.08
CA MET A 171 -29.90 25.37 -14.62
C MET A 171 -29.24 24.12 -14.02
N LEU A 172 -29.04 23.06 -14.81
CA LEU A 172 -28.49 21.78 -14.37
C LEU A 172 -26.95 21.73 -14.44
N THR A 173 -26.34 22.57 -15.29
CA THR A 173 -24.87 22.63 -15.50
C THR A 173 -24.04 23.11 -14.29
N LYS A 174 -24.66 23.41 -13.14
CA LYS A 174 -23.98 23.89 -11.93
C LYS A 174 -24.31 23.09 -10.66
N LEU A 175 -24.89 21.89 -10.79
CA LEU A 175 -25.49 21.15 -9.68
C LEU A 175 -25.09 19.67 -9.72
N ILE A 176 -24.29 19.21 -8.75
CA ILE A 176 -23.88 17.80 -8.61
C ILE A 176 -24.31 17.33 -7.20
N GLY A 177 -25.23 16.35 -7.12
CA GLY A 177 -25.61 15.65 -5.88
C GLY A 177 -26.69 16.31 -5.01
N VAL A 178 -27.89 16.58 -5.57
CA VAL A 178 -28.81 17.60 -5.03
C VAL A 178 -30.17 17.07 -4.55
N HIS A 179 -30.55 17.40 -3.32
CA HIS A 179 -31.93 17.39 -2.81
C HIS A 179 -32.63 18.69 -3.23
N PHE A 180 -33.73 18.58 -3.97
CA PHE A 180 -34.50 19.72 -4.47
C PHE A 180 -35.79 19.89 -3.68
N THR A 181 -35.96 21.05 -3.04
CA THR A 181 -37.22 21.45 -2.39
C THR A 181 -37.75 22.69 -3.09
N MET A 182 -38.92 22.62 -3.71
CA MET A 182 -39.57 23.78 -4.32
C MET A 182 -40.69 24.27 -3.40
N SER A 183 -40.61 25.52 -2.94
CA SER A 183 -41.66 26.18 -2.13
C SER A 183 -41.68 27.68 -2.41
N ASN A 184 -42.86 28.31 -2.43
CA ASN A 184 -43.02 29.77 -2.58
C ASN A 184 -42.30 30.39 -3.81
N GLY A 185 -42.31 29.71 -4.97
CA GLY A 185 -41.59 30.18 -6.16
C GLY A 185 -40.06 30.13 -6.03
N GLN A 186 -39.54 29.37 -5.07
CA GLN A 186 -38.11 29.20 -4.82
C GLN A 186 -37.74 27.71 -4.88
N LEU A 187 -36.71 27.38 -5.64
CA LEU A 187 -36.07 26.08 -5.69
C LEU A 187 -34.85 26.09 -4.75
N LEU A 188 -34.95 25.36 -3.65
CA LEU A 188 -33.82 25.04 -2.77
C LEU A 188 -33.11 23.81 -3.33
N ALA A 189 -31.86 23.98 -3.75
CA ALA A 189 -30.94 22.93 -4.13
C ALA A 189 -29.94 22.72 -2.99
N VAL A 190 -29.97 21.55 -2.35
CA VAL A 190 -29.00 21.15 -1.32
C VAL A 190 -28.09 20.08 -1.90
N ALA A 191 -26.83 20.41 -2.14
CA ALA A 191 -25.82 19.47 -2.63
C ALA A 191 -24.91 18.97 -1.51
N THR A 192 -24.68 17.66 -1.44
CA THR A 192 -23.76 17.04 -0.47
C THR A 192 -22.60 16.36 -1.19
N ASP A 193 -21.37 16.77 -0.87
CA ASP A 193 -20.17 15.95 -1.05
C ASP A 193 -19.77 15.30 0.29
N SER A 194 -18.77 14.41 0.29
CA SER A 194 -18.28 13.66 1.47
C SER A 194 -17.86 14.54 2.66
N HIS A 195 -17.73 15.87 2.48
CA HIS A 195 -17.19 16.78 3.49
C HIS A 195 -17.86 18.17 3.56
N ARG A 196 -18.84 18.53 2.71
CA ARG A 196 -19.47 19.86 2.67
C ARG A 196 -20.93 19.81 2.20
N LEU A 197 -21.73 20.65 2.86
CA LEU A 197 -23.14 20.89 2.55
C LEU A 197 -23.22 22.24 1.82
N SER A 198 -23.65 22.24 0.57
CA SER A 198 -23.86 23.47 -0.20
C SER A 198 -25.35 23.67 -0.45
N GLN A 199 -25.86 24.86 -0.16
CA GLN A 199 -27.26 25.22 -0.38
C GLN A 199 -27.35 26.37 -1.37
N ARG A 200 -28.30 26.30 -2.29
CA ARG A 200 -28.61 27.39 -3.22
C ARG A 200 -30.10 27.55 -3.37
N ILE A 201 -30.57 28.79 -3.27
CA ILE A 201 -31.96 29.15 -3.53
C ILE A 201 -32.01 29.81 -4.91
N VAL A 202 -32.85 29.29 -5.80
CA VAL A 202 -33.06 29.83 -7.15
C VAL A 202 -34.53 30.21 -7.31
N PRO A 203 -34.87 31.46 -7.64
CA PRO A 203 -36.25 31.82 -7.97
C PRO A 203 -36.69 31.12 -9.27
N VAL A 204 -37.90 30.55 -9.27
CA VAL A 204 -38.49 29.87 -10.42
C VAL A 204 -39.80 30.58 -10.79
N GLU A 205 -39.83 31.23 -11.94
CA GLU A 205 -41.05 31.84 -12.48
C GLU A 205 -42.09 30.74 -12.79
N ASN A 206 -43.34 30.95 -12.37
CA ASN A 206 -44.50 30.05 -12.57
C ASN A 206 -44.53 28.73 -11.76
N ALA A 207 -43.79 28.61 -10.65
CA ALA A 207 -43.89 27.45 -9.75
C ALA A 207 -45.02 27.61 -8.71
N ASN A 208 -46.21 27.08 -9.00
CA ASN A 208 -47.40 27.09 -8.11
C ASN A 208 -47.60 25.78 -7.31
N THR A 209 -46.60 24.91 -7.26
CA THR A 209 -46.70 23.58 -6.67
C THR A 209 -45.46 23.27 -5.85
N ASP A 210 -45.67 22.76 -4.63
CA ASP A 210 -44.60 22.33 -3.75
C ASP A 210 -44.10 20.95 -4.19
N PHE A 211 -42.78 20.77 -4.28
CA PHE A 211 -42.14 19.50 -4.64
C PHE A 211 -40.97 19.19 -3.74
N ASP A 212 -40.83 17.91 -3.39
CA ASP A 212 -39.69 17.32 -2.68
C ASP A 212 -39.18 16.15 -3.53
N ILE A 213 -38.04 16.34 -4.21
CA ILE A 213 -37.55 15.40 -5.22
C ILE A 213 -36.09 15.05 -4.96
N VAL A 214 -35.83 13.74 -4.89
CA VAL A 214 -34.51 13.11 -4.91
C VAL A 214 -34.31 12.50 -6.29
N ILE A 215 -33.33 12.98 -7.07
CA ILE A 215 -33.09 12.54 -8.46
C ILE A 215 -31.84 11.66 -8.52
N PRO A 216 -31.97 10.33 -8.69
CA PRO A 216 -30.92 9.50 -9.31
C PRO A 216 -30.94 9.71 -10.83
N ALA A 217 -29.77 9.93 -11.45
CA ALA A 217 -29.68 10.38 -12.84
C ALA A 217 -30.07 9.28 -13.87
N ILE A 218 -31.05 9.60 -14.73
CA ILE A 218 -31.38 8.93 -15.99
C ILE A 218 -31.79 10.04 -16.99
N ALA A 219 -31.14 10.19 -18.16
CA ALA A 219 -31.75 10.80 -19.36
C ALA A 219 -30.85 10.78 -20.63
N ASP A 220 -31.44 10.25 -21.71
CA ASP A 220 -31.28 10.40 -23.17
C ASP A 220 -29.97 10.92 -23.81
N ASN A 221 -29.45 10.11 -24.74
CA ASN A 221 -28.35 10.39 -25.69
C ASN A 221 -26.91 10.40 -25.18
N SER A 222 -26.63 9.91 -23.97
CA SER A 222 -25.27 9.68 -23.47
C SER A 222 -25.18 8.39 -22.65
N VAL A 223 -24.12 7.60 -22.82
CA VAL A 223 -23.77 6.53 -21.89
C VAL A 223 -22.81 7.17 -20.92
N ILE A 224 -23.32 7.49 -19.72
CA ILE A 224 -22.49 7.99 -18.64
C ILE A 224 -21.95 6.79 -17.89
N LEU A 225 -20.64 6.67 -17.97
CA LEU A 225 -19.87 5.69 -17.26
C LEU A 225 -19.52 6.28 -15.89
N TYR A 226 -20.17 5.78 -14.84
CA TYR A 226 -19.93 6.22 -13.47
C TYR A 226 -19.20 5.15 -12.66
N GLY A 227 -18.33 5.57 -11.75
CA GLY A 227 -17.77 4.69 -10.73
C GLY A 227 -17.58 5.45 -9.43
N ASN A 228 -17.90 4.80 -8.31
CA ASN A 228 -17.75 5.36 -6.98
C ASN A 228 -16.91 4.40 -6.13
N SER A 229 -15.79 4.89 -5.61
CA SER A 229 -14.90 4.15 -4.72
C SER A 229 -14.62 5.00 -3.46
N PRO A 230 -14.54 4.37 -2.26
CA PRO A 230 -14.12 5.05 -1.03
C PRO A 230 -12.77 5.79 -1.16
N GLU A 231 -11.95 5.39 -2.12
CA GLU A 231 -10.57 5.86 -2.30
C GLU A 231 -10.42 6.95 -3.37
N ILE A 232 -11.37 7.06 -4.32
CA ILE A 232 -11.24 7.89 -5.54
C ILE A 232 -12.40 8.87 -5.74
N GLY A 233 -13.46 8.74 -4.93
CA GLY A 233 -14.69 9.52 -5.11
C GLY A 233 -15.43 9.12 -6.40
N LYS A 234 -16.25 10.05 -6.89
CA LYS A 234 -17.11 9.85 -8.06
C LYS A 234 -16.34 10.18 -9.34
N VAL A 235 -16.22 9.22 -10.25
CA VAL A 235 -15.72 9.41 -11.62
C VAL A 235 -16.90 9.29 -12.58
N GLU A 236 -17.02 10.22 -13.53
CA GLU A 236 -18.01 10.20 -14.61
C GLU A 236 -17.29 10.43 -15.94
N GLU A 237 -17.58 9.63 -16.96
CA GLU A 237 -17.12 9.83 -18.34
C GLU A 237 -18.28 9.66 -19.33
N GLU A 238 -18.39 10.56 -20.30
CA GLU A 238 -19.46 10.59 -21.30
C GLU A 238 -18.98 9.90 -22.59
N LEU A 239 -19.64 8.81 -23.00
CA LEU A 239 -19.33 8.14 -24.27
C LEU A 239 -20.16 8.69 -25.43
N VAL A 240 -19.50 8.96 -26.56
CA VAL A 240 -20.13 9.24 -27.87
C VAL A 240 -20.39 7.92 -28.59
N TYR A 241 -21.63 7.67 -29.02
CA TYR A 241 -22.05 6.45 -29.73
C TYR A 241 -23.00 6.75 -30.90
N GLU A 242 -23.08 5.87 -31.90
CA GLU A 242 -23.95 6.05 -33.08
C GLU A 242 -25.39 5.52 -32.89
N LYS A 243 -25.60 4.49 -32.05
CA LYS A 243 -26.93 3.92 -31.74
C LYS A 243 -26.90 3.08 -30.44
N VAL A 244 -27.92 3.22 -29.58
CA VAL A 244 -28.15 2.38 -28.38
C VAL A 244 -29.54 1.75 -28.45
N SER A 245 -29.66 0.48 -28.09
CA SER A 245 -30.94 -0.26 -28.00
C SER A 245 -30.85 -1.30 -26.89
N GLY A 246 -31.90 -1.45 -26.08
CA GLY A 246 -31.97 -2.38 -24.94
C GLY A 246 -32.41 -1.68 -23.67
N ASP A 247 -32.71 -2.44 -22.63
CA ASP A 247 -33.02 -1.91 -21.30
C ASP A 247 -31.74 -1.31 -20.64
N PRO A 248 -31.88 -0.32 -19.74
CA PRO A 248 -30.74 0.27 -19.03
C PRO A 248 -29.92 -0.79 -18.27
N LEU A 249 -28.59 -0.75 -18.42
CA LEU A 249 -27.65 -1.64 -17.74
C LEU A 249 -26.80 -0.80 -16.75
N GLU A 250 -26.87 -1.12 -15.45
CA GLU A 250 -25.93 -0.59 -14.46
C GLU A 250 -24.71 -1.50 -14.34
N ILE A 251 -23.52 -0.98 -14.61
CA ILE A 251 -22.24 -1.66 -14.40
C ILE A 251 -21.43 -0.87 -13.38
N SER A 252 -21.14 -1.46 -12.23
CA SER A 252 -20.12 -0.96 -11.30
C SER A 252 -18.80 -1.67 -11.56
N PHE A 253 -17.79 -0.93 -12.03
CA PHE A 253 -16.39 -1.38 -12.11
C PHE A 253 -15.51 -0.37 -11.37
N ASN A 254 -14.28 -0.77 -11.06
CA ASN A 254 -13.27 0.15 -10.57
C ASN A 254 -12.94 1.18 -11.69
N PRO A 255 -13.12 2.49 -11.46
CA PRO A 255 -12.92 3.56 -12.46
C PRO A 255 -11.61 3.49 -13.24
N ASP A 256 -10.54 2.99 -12.61
CA ASP A 256 -9.20 3.00 -13.19
C ASP A 256 -9.08 2.09 -14.43
N TYR A 257 -9.75 0.93 -14.42
CA TYR A 257 -9.74 0.01 -15.57
C TYR A 257 -10.36 0.62 -16.82
N MET A 258 -11.27 1.58 -16.65
CA MET A 258 -11.98 2.18 -17.76
C MET A 258 -11.34 3.46 -18.25
N LYS A 259 -10.73 4.25 -17.35
CA LYS A 259 -9.81 5.33 -17.76
C LYS A 259 -8.69 4.77 -18.63
N ASP A 260 -8.14 3.62 -18.27
CA ASP A 260 -7.11 2.95 -19.06
C ASP A 260 -7.63 2.44 -20.42
N ALA A 261 -8.85 1.91 -20.47
CA ALA A 261 -9.49 1.52 -21.72
C ALA A 261 -9.78 2.74 -22.63
N LEU A 262 -10.24 3.85 -22.07
CA LEU A 262 -10.64 5.05 -22.85
C LEU A 262 -9.45 5.89 -23.29
N ARG A 263 -8.35 5.91 -22.51
CA ARG A 263 -7.05 6.48 -22.93
C ARG A 263 -6.42 5.75 -24.12
N ALA A 264 -6.82 4.52 -24.40
CA ALA A 264 -6.32 3.74 -25.54
C ALA A 264 -6.97 4.11 -26.89
N PHE A 265 -8.07 4.89 -26.90
CA PHE A 265 -8.88 5.13 -28.11
C PHE A 265 -8.84 6.55 -28.72
N GLY A 266 -7.97 7.46 -28.26
CA GLY A 266 -7.97 8.87 -28.71
C GLY A 266 -6.63 9.43 -29.20
N ASP A 267 -6.49 9.56 -30.52
CA ASP A 267 -5.37 10.24 -31.19
C ASP A 267 -5.55 11.78 -31.08
N MET A 268 -5.07 12.40 -29.99
CA MET A 268 -5.04 13.87 -29.86
C MET A 268 -3.61 14.42 -29.95
N LYS A 269 -3.40 15.38 -30.87
CA LYS A 269 -2.17 16.15 -31.09
C LYS A 269 -1.90 17.16 -29.97
N THR A 270 -1.86 16.70 -28.72
CA THR A 270 -1.56 17.54 -27.56
C THR A 270 -0.05 17.60 -27.35
N GLU A 271 0.51 18.80 -27.14
CA GLU A 271 1.91 18.93 -26.72
C GLU A 271 2.11 18.18 -25.40
N PHE A 272 3.20 17.41 -25.31
CA PHE A 272 3.55 16.64 -24.14
C PHE A 272 5.03 16.87 -23.78
N MET A 273 5.33 16.78 -22.49
CA MET A 273 6.69 16.60 -21.99
C MET A 273 6.86 15.13 -21.62
N THR A 274 8.04 14.55 -21.76
CA THR A 274 8.29 13.21 -21.20
C THR A 274 8.59 13.29 -19.71
N LEU A 275 8.25 12.26 -18.94
CA LEU A 275 8.59 12.21 -17.52
C LEU A 275 10.09 12.43 -17.26
N GLY A 276 10.96 11.85 -18.09
CA GLY A 276 12.39 12.12 -18.02
C GLY A 276 12.81 13.55 -18.36
N GLN A 277 12.03 14.30 -19.14
CA GLN A 277 12.26 15.75 -19.32
C GLN A 277 11.81 16.52 -18.09
N LEU A 278 10.65 16.20 -17.50
CA LEU A 278 10.18 16.88 -16.28
C LEU A 278 11.17 16.69 -15.14
N LEU A 279 11.55 15.44 -14.85
CA LEU A 279 12.51 15.10 -13.80
C LEU A 279 13.82 15.88 -13.94
N LYS A 280 14.22 16.15 -15.20
CA LYS A 280 15.42 16.93 -15.50
C LYS A 280 15.21 18.42 -15.23
N GLU A 281 14.09 18.99 -15.64
CA GLU A 281 13.75 20.40 -15.42
C GLU A 281 13.61 20.75 -13.94
N ILE A 282 13.15 19.82 -13.11
CA ILE A 282 13.03 20.00 -11.65
C ILE A 282 14.30 19.58 -10.87
N ASN A 283 15.43 19.37 -11.57
CA ASN A 283 16.73 18.99 -11.00
C ASN A 283 16.76 17.68 -10.18
N LEU A 284 15.78 16.79 -10.35
CA LEU A 284 15.82 15.44 -9.75
C LEU A 284 16.76 14.49 -10.51
N ILE A 285 17.04 14.81 -11.77
CA ILE A 285 18.09 14.16 -12.58
C ILE A 285 18.87 15.20 -13.38
N SER A 286 20.14 14.93 -13.66
CA SER A 286 21.00 15.81 -14.46
C SER A 286 20.91 15.56 -15.98
N SER A 287 20.44 14.38 -16.40
CA SER A 287 20.28 14.03 -17.82
C SER A 287 19.11 13.07 -18.04
N GLY A 288 18.50 13.10 -19.24
CA GLY A 288 17.41 12.16 -19.58
C GLY A 288 17.84 10.68 -19.63
N GLY A 289 19.16 10.41 -19.61
CA GLY A 289 19.71 9.06 -19.42
C GLY A 289 19.56 8.56 -17.98
N GLN A 290 19.61 9.46 -16.99
CA GLN A 290 19.42 9.15 -15.57
C GLN A 290 17.95 8.86 -15.21
N ALA A 291 16.98 9.32 -16.01
CA ALA A 291 15.56 9.10 -15.75
C ALA A 291 15.19 7.62 -15.61
N LYS A 292 15.87 6.72 -16.33
CA LYS A 292 15.64 5.28 -16.21
C LYS A 292 16.08 4.74 -14.84
N TRP A 293 17.20 5.24 -14.33
CA TRP A 293 17.74 4.87 -13.03
C TRP A 293 16.90 5.50 -11.93
N PHE A 294 16.57 6.78 -12.08
CA PHE A 294 15.67 7.50 -11.19
C PHE A 294 14.33 6.78 -11.07
N LEU A 295 13.64 6.42 -12.15
CA LEU A 295 12.35 5.73 -12.07
C LEU A 295 12.43 4.25 -11.69
N ALA A 296 13.64 3.69 -11.61
CA ALA A 296 13.86 2.36 -11.05
C ALA A 296 14.08 2.43 -9.53
N GLU A 297 14.51 3.58 -9.02
CA GLU A 297 14.77 3.83 -7.60
C GLU A 297 13.61 4.61 -6.98
N GLU A 298 13.21 5.72 -7.55
CA GLU A 298 12.11 6.59 -7.14
C GLU A 298 10.74 6.15 -7.64
N THR A 299 9.76 6.24 -6.75
CA THR A 299 8.36 6.21 -7.18
C THR A 299 7.90 7.59 -7.52
N VAL A 300 7.40 7.65 -8.73
CA VAL A 300 6.71 8.79 -9.28
C VAL A 300 5.31 8.29 -9.56
N PHE A 301 4.30 8.88 -8.92
CA PHE A 301 2.92 8.68 -9.37
C PHE A 301 2.65 9.65 -10.52
N VAL A 302 1.97 9.21 -11.57
CA VAL A 302 1.37 10.06 -12.60
C VAL A 302 -0.13 9.87 -12.53
N ASP A 303 -0.89 10.90 -12.13
CA ASP A 303 -2.33 10.85 -11.87
C ASP A 303 -2.74 9.75 -10.87
N GLY A 304 -1.95 9.59 -9.80
CA GLY A 304 -2.19 8.57 -8.77
C GLY A 304 -1.73 7.15 -9.13
N GLU A 305 -1.23 6.92 -10.35
CA GLU A 305 -0.69 5.62 -10.76
C GLU A 305 0.84 5.62 -10.74
N LEU A 306 1.44 4.58 -10.15
CA LEU A 306 2.88 4.36 -10.18
C LEU A 306 3.40 4.35 -11.63
N GLU A 307 4.30 5.27 -11.95
CA GLU A 307 4.92 5.40 -13.25
C GLU A 307 6.41 5.08 -13.19
N ASN A 308 6.84 4.10 -13.99
CA ASN A 308 8.23 3.66 -14.09
C ASN A 308 8.84 3.90 -15.48
N ARG A 309 8.09 4.49 -16.41
CA ARG A 309 8.54 4.74 -17.79
C ARG A 309 9.04 6.18 -17.93
N ARG A 310 10.35 6.34 -18.16
CA ARG A 310 10.94 7.67 -18.46
C ARG A 310 10.30 8.37 -19.67
N GLY A 311 9.77 7.59 -20.60
CA GLY A 311 9.12 8.05 -21.82
C GLY A 311 7.61 8.31 -21.65
N ARG A 312 7.06 8.22 -20.43
CA ARG A 312 5.66 8.57 -20.18
C ARG A 312 5.43 9.99 -20.67
N LYS A 313 4.51 10.14 -21.62
CA LYS A 313 4.06 11.44 -22.09
C LYS A 313 3.18 12.05 -21.01
N LEU A 314 3.56 13.25 -20.59
CA LEU A 314 2.87 14.08 -19.63
C LEU A 314 2.16 15.16 -20.42
N TYR A 315 0.85 15.18 -20.32
CA TYR A 315 0.01 16.19 -20.94
C TYR A 315 -0.35 17.25 -19.89
N PRO A 316 -0.65 18.50 -20.29
CA PRO A 316 -1.14 19.52 -19.36
C PRO A 316 -2.31 18.99 -18.53
N GLY A 317 -2.22 19.14 -17.21
CA GLY A 317 -3.21 18.63 -16.25
C GLY A 317 -2.89 17.26 -15.65
N MET A 318 -1.90 16.52 -16.17
CA MET A 318 -1.39 15.31 -15.52
C MET A 318 -0.54 15.68 -14.29
N MET A 319 -0.76 15.00 -13.17
CA MET A 319 -0.13 15.30 -11.89
C MET A 319 0.98 14.30 -11.57
N ILE A 320 2.13 14.78 -11.07
CA ILE A 320 3.27 13.92 -10.71
C ILE A 320 3.64 14.07 -9.25
N GLU A 321 3.64 12.96 -8.50
CA GLU A 321 3.66 13.03 -7.05
C GLU A 321 4.61 12.05 -6.37
N ILE A 322 5.20 12.52 -5.27
CA ILE A 322 6.01 11.79 -4.31
C ILE A 322 5.52 12.24 -2.93
N PRO A 323 5.15 11.34 -2.00
CA PRO A 323 4.54 11.76 -0.74
C PRO A 323 5.55 12.43 0.19
N GLU A 324 5.19 13.61 0.72
CA GLU A 324 6.09 14.49 1.47
C GLU A 324 5.34 15.17 2.64
N LEU A 325 5.98 15.28 3.80
CA LEU A 325 5.48 16.11 4.90
C LEU A 325 5.75 17.57 4.56
N ASN A 326 4.70 18.32 4.24
CA ASN A 326 4.80 19.72 3.83
C ASN A 326 4.84 20.67 5.03
N LYS A 327 4.12 20.33 6.11
CA LYS A 327 3.93 21.20 7.27
C LYS A 327 3.87 20.41 8.56
N LEU A 328 4.48 20.95 9.61
CA LEU A 328 4.40 20.46 10.99
C LEU A 328 4.00 21.58 11.93
N GLU A 329 2.98 21.34 12.77
CA GLU A 329 2.53 22.25 13.82
C GLU A 329 2.61 21.54 15.18
N LEU A 330 3.30 22.16 16.14
CA LEU A 330 3.40 21.67 17.51
C LEU A 330 2.79 22.69 18.47
N ARG A 331 2.09 22.19 19.49
CA ARG A 331 1.61 22.98 20.61
C ARG A 331 1.83 22.24 21.92
N ASN A 332 2.43 22.92 22.89
CA ASN A 332 2.68 22.43 24.25
C ASN A 332 3.42 21.07 24.27
N TYR A 333 4.27 20.81 23.27
CA TYR A 333 4.95 19.54 23.07
C TYR A 333 6.38 19.61 23.59
N ARG A 334 6.73 18.80 24.60
CA ARG A 334 8.06 18.83 25.25
C ARG A 334 8.47 20.26 25.64
N ASN A 335 9.46 20.84 24.95
CA ASN A 335 9.96 22.20 25.16
C ASN A 335 9.45 23.21 24.12
N TYR A 336 8.56 22.80 23.21
CA TYR A 336 7.91 23.66 22.22
C TYR A 336 6.54 24.10 22.72
N GLN A 337 6.39 25.40 23.01
CA GLN A 337 5.10 26.00 23.38
C GLN A 337 4.20 26.12 22.15
N GLU A 338 4.71 26.71 21.07
CA GLU A 338 4.06 26.76 19.76
C GLU A 338 5.14 26.76 18.68
N LEU A 339 4.96 25.96 17.62
CA LEU A 339 5.88 25.87 16.50
C LEU A 339 5.09 25.57 15.22
N VAL A 340 5.40 26.29 14.15
CA VAL A 340 4.89 26.01 12.80
C VAL A 340 6.07 26.02 11.85
N LEU A 341 6.28 24.90 11.14
CA LEU A 341 7.33 24.74 10.14
C LEU A 341 6.74 24.23 8.84
N GLU A 342 7.33 24.68 7.73
CA GLU A 342 7.04 24.21 6.38
C GLU A 342 8.33 23.69 5.74
N PHE A 343 8.21 22.62 4.96
CA PHE A 343 9.34 21.86 4.39
C PHE A 343 9.21 21.78 2.87
N PRO A 344 9.57 22.85 2.13
CA PRO A 344 9.47 22.85 0.67
C PRO A 344 10.54 21.98 0.00
N ASN A 345 11.64 21.66 0.69
CA ASN A 345 12.69 20.79 0.17
C ASN A 345 12.70 19.44 0.90
N ARG A 346 13.32 18.46 0.24
CA ARG A 346 13.44 17.09 0.76
C ARG A 346 14.41 16.97 1.92
N LEU A 347 15.52 17.73 1.89
CA LEU A 347 16.54 17.64 2.91
C LEU A 347 16.46 18.83 3.87
N ASN A 348 16.12 18.52 5.12
CA ASN A 348 15.86 19.50 6.17
C ASN A 348 16.87 19.28 7.31
N ILE A 349 17.82 20.19 7.49
CA ILE A 349 18.90 20.10 8.48
C ILE A 349 18.60 21.03 9.65
N PHE A 350 18.45 20.47 10.85
CA PHE A 350 18.28 21.20 12.10
C PHE A 350 19.62 21.30 12.82
N LEU A 351 20.17 22.52 12.84
CA LEU A 351 21.46 22.86 13.41
C LEU A 351 21.30 23.60 14.73
N GLY A 352 22.01 23.17 15.78
CA GLY A 352 22.00 23.87 17.07
C GLY A 352 22.79 23.12 18.13
N GLU A 353 22.94 23.72 19.31
CA GLU A 353 23.60 23.06 20.44
C GLU A 353 22.77 21.89 20.99
N ASN A 354 23.38 21.09 21.87
CA ASN A 354 22.67 20.03 22.58
C ASN A 354 21.58 20.60 23.50
N ALA A 355 20.53 19.82 23.74
CA ALA A 355 19.38 20.20 24.58
C ALA A 355 18.55 21.42 24.11
N GLN A 356 18.70 21.88 22.86
CA GLN A 356 17.92 23.00 22.33
C GLN A 356 16.53 22.63 21.76
N GLY A 357 16.24 21.32 21.61
CA GLY A 357 14.95 20.83 21.10
C GLY A 357 15.03 19.98 19.83
N LYS A 358 16.18 19.91 19.15
CA LYS A 358 16.37 19.18 17.88
C LYS A 358 15.78 17.75 17.89
N THR A 359 16.18 16.95 18.87
CA THR A 359 15.65 15.58 19.07
C THR A 359 14.16 15.57 19.37
N ASN A 360 13.65 16.54 20.14
CA ASN A 360 12.21 16.63 20.43
C ASN A 360 11.42 16.93 19.14
N LEU A 361 11.97 17.72 18.21
CA LEU A 361 11.35 17.96 16.91
C LEU A 361 11.24 16.67 16.09
N LEU A 362 12.32 15.92 15.89
CA LEU A 362 12.27 14.64 15.18
C LEU A 362 11.36 13.64 15.90
N GLU A 363 11.40 13.61 17.23
CA GLU A 363 10.49 12.79 18.04
C GLU A 363 9.03 13.15 17.75
N SER A 364 8.69 14.41 17.51
CA SER A 364 7.31 14.81 17.19
C SER A 364 6.82 14.24 15.86
N ILE A 365 7.66 14.19 14.82
CA ILE A 365 7.34 13.58 13.53
C ILE A 365 7.16 12.07 13.70
N TYR A 366 8.07 11.44 14.45
CA TYR A 366 7.98 10.01 14.77
C TYR A 366 6.70 9.67 15.55
N VAL A 367 6.34 10.49 16.56
CA VAL A 367 5.13 10.35 17.36
C VAL A 367 3.88 10.60 16.50
N LEU A 368 3.91 11.55 15.56
CA LEU A 368 2.81 11.77 14.62
C LEU A 368 2.56 10.54 13.74
N ALA A 369 3.60 9.86 13.26
CA ALA A 369 3.46 8.67 12.43
C ALA A 369 2.99 7.43 13.22
N LEU A 370 3.58 7.20 14.40
CA LEU A 370 3.45 5.94 15.13
C LEU A 370 2.61 6.02 16.42
N THR A 371 2.15 7.21 16.78
CA THR A 371 1.41 7.51 18.03
C THR A 371 2.18 7.23 19.32
N ARG A 372 3.49 7.00 19.26
CA ARG A 372 4.33 6.60 20.41
C ARG A 372 5.74 7.17 20.28
N SER A 373 6.38 7.43 21.41
CA SER A 373 7.78 7.84 21.44
C SER A 373 8.73 6.63 21.32
N HIS A 374 9.89 6.85 20.69
CA HIS A 374 11.00 5.89 20.75
C HIS A 374 11.66 5.91 22.14
N ARG A 375 11.78 7.10 22.76
CA ARG A 375 12.51 7.42 23.99
C ARG A 375 11.77 7.07 25.29
N THR A 376 10.44 7.16 25.31
CA THR A 376 9.64 6.94 26.52
C THR A 376 8.37 6.14 26.26
N SER A 377 7.98 5.34 27.25
CA SER A 377 6.68 4.66 27.27
C SER A 377 5.55 5.54 27.83
N SER A 378 5.88 6.66 28.47
CA SER A 378 4.92 7.56 29.09
C SER A 378 4.52 8.68 28.14
N GLU A 379 3.28 8.65 27.65
CA GLU A 379 2.74 9.72 26.79
C GLU A 379 2.67 11.07 27.51
N GLN A 380 2.55 11.07 28.84
CA GLN A 380 2.50 12.30 29.64
C GLN A 380 3.81 13.09 29.60
N GLU A 381 4.94 12.42 29.36
CA GLU A 381 6.24 13.09 29.23
C GLU A 381 6.38 13.86 27.91
N LEU A 382 5.47 13.65 26.95
CA LEU A 382 5.40 14.40 25.69
C LEU A 382 4.63 15.72 25.83
N ILE A 383 3.99 15.95 26.98
CA ILE A 383 3.28 17.18 27.32
C ILE A 383 4.26 18.15 28.00
N GLY A 384 4.18 19.43 27.65
CA GLY A 384 4.91 20.49 28.34
C GLY A 384 4.67 20.45 29.85
N TRP A 385 5.68 20.76 30.66
CA TRP A 385 5.63 20.51 32.11
C TRP A 385 4.46 21.19 32.83
N GLU A 386 4.05 22.37 32.35
CA GLU A 386 2.98 23.18 32.94
C GLU A 386 1.65 23.04 32.18
N ASP A 387 1.60 22.15 31.18
CA ASP A 387 0.46 22.01 30.28
C ASP A 387 -0.38 20.76 30.61
N ASP A 388 -1.66 20.80 30.22
CA ASP A 388 -2.59 19.68 30.38
C ASP A 388 -2.71 18.79 29.14
N PHE A 389 -2.24 19.30 28.01
CA PHE A 389 -2.29 18.63 26.72
C PHE A 389 -1.09 19.04 25.85
N SER A 390 -0.78 18.19 24.87
CA SER A 390 0.06 18.55 23.73
C SER A 390 -0.62 18.16 22.42
N GLN A 391 -0.36 18.93 21.37
CA GLN A 391 -0.93 18.69 20.04
C GLN A 391 0.19 18.68 19.00
N ILE A 392 0.11 17.70 18.11
CA ILE A 392 0.99 17.54 16.96
C ILE A 392 0.09 17.45 15.73
N LYS A 393 0.33 18.29 14.72
CA LYS A 393 -0.34 18.19 13.42
C LYS A 393 0.68 18.13 12.30
N GLY A 394 0.40 17.36 11.28
CA GLY A 394 1.19 17.36 10.05
C GLY A 394 0.30 17.30 8.82
N ARG A 395 0.72 18.02 7.78
CA ARG A 395 0.10 17.96 6.45
C ARG A 395 1.02 17.22 5.52
N ILE A 396 0.50 16.16 4.93
CA ILE A 396 1.24 15.23 4.09
C ILE A 396 0.66 15.35 2.70
N GLN A 397 1.49 15.68 1.73
CA GLN A 397 1.12 15.56 0.34
C GLN A 397 1.06 14.07 0.01
N ARG A 398 -0.09 13.60 -0.46
CA ARG A 398 -0.29 12.24 -0.98
C ARG A 398 -0.99 12.34 -2.31
N GLY A 399 -0.18 12.23 -3.34
CA GLY A 399 -0.72 12.49 -4.65
C GLY A 399 -1.27 13.92 -4.75
N THR A 400 -2.46 14.05 -5.34
CA THR A 400 -3.20 15.33 -5.44
C THR A 400 -3.86 15.73 -4.13
N SER A 401 -3.98 14.78 -3.21
CA SER A 401 -4.64 14.97 -1.93
C SER A 401 -3.66 15.45 -0.88
N GLU A 402 -4.12 16.37 -0.03
CA GLU A 402 -3.43 16.67 1.22
C GLU A 402 -4.11 15.86 2.32
N LEU A 403 -3.31 15.11 3.06
CA LEU A 403 -3.74 14.36 4.24
C LEU A 403 -3.32 15.14 5.48
N GLU A 404 -4.27 15.50 6.35
CA GLU A 404 -3.96 16.08 7.65
C GLU A 404 -3.99 15.00 8.74
N LEU A 405 -2.85 14.77 9.37
CA LEU A 405 -2.75 13.97 10.60
C LEU A 405 -2.74 14.88 11.82
N GLU A 406 -3.51 14.53 12.83
CA GLU A 406 -3.52 15.21 14.13
C GLU A 406 -3.41 14.18 15.25
N LEU A 407 -2.54 14.46 16.22
CA LEU A 407 -2.44 13.73 17.48
C LEU A 407 -2.60 14.71 18.65
N LEU A 408 -3.61 14.48 19.49
CA LEU A 408 -3.84 15.20 20.72
C LEU A 408 -3.52 14.28 21.91
N LEU A 409 -2.53 14.65 22.71
CA LEU A 409 -2.14 13.94 23.93
C LEU A 409 -2.67 14.69 25.14
N THR A 410 -3.28 13.98 26.08
CA THR A 410 -3.76 14.55 27.35
C THR A 410 -3.36 13.63 28.49
N LYS A 411 -3.42 14.12 29.74
CA LYS A 411 -3.21 13.29 30.93
C LYS A 411 -4.14 12.06 31.01
N LYS A 412 -5.29 12.08 30.31
CA LYS A 412 -6.29 11.00 30.26
C LYS A 412 -6.07 10.00 29.11
N GLY A 413 -5.17 10.28 28.18
CA GLY A 413 -4.92 9.47 27.00
C GLY A 413 -4.80 10.31 25.73
N ARG A 414 -4.73 9.63 24.58
CA ARG A 414 -4.53 10.22 23.26
C ARG A 414 -5.77 10.16 22.37
N LYS A 415 -5.86 11.10 21.42
CA LYS A 415 -6.79 11.07 20.28
C LYS A 415 -6.01 11.27 18.99
N SER A 416 -6.21 10.39 18.03
CA SER A 416 -5.60 10.42 16.70
C SER A 416 -6.67 10.72 15.66
N LYS A 417 -6.44 11.66 14.76
CA LYS A 417 -7.36 12.01 13.67
C LYS A 417 -6.65 12.01 12.31
N VAL A 418 -7.40 11.63 11.29
CA VAL A 418 -7.03 11.71 9.87
C VAL A 418 -8.09 12.56 9.20
N ASN A 419 -7.72 13.65 8.52
CA ASN A 419 -8.65 14.62 7.91
C ASN A 419 -9.77 15.04 8.88
N HIS A 420 -9.38 15.36 10.12
CA HIS A 420 -10.27 15.72 11.23
C HIS A 420 -11.22 14.61 11.74
N ILE A 421 -11.21 13.41 11.16
CA ILE A 421 -11.99 12.25 11.62
C ILE A 421 -11.19 11.45 12.65
N GLU A 422 -11.75 11.28 13.85
CA GLU A 422 -11.12 10.52 14.94
C GLU A 422 -11.02 9.02 14.61
N GLN A 423 -9.80 8.50 14.66
CA GLN A 423 -9.48 7.09 14.42
C GLN A 423 -9.46 6.32 15.73
N LYS A 424 -10.46 5.45 15.94
CA LYS A 424 -10.56 4.62 17.15
C LYS A 424 -9.55 3.46 17.18
N LYS A 425 -9.15 2.96 16.00
CA LYS A 425 -8.23 1.84 15.85
C LYS A 425 -6.88 2.35 15.37
N LEU A 426 -5.79 1.88 16.01
CA LEU A 426 -4.43 2.25 15.61
C LEU A 426 -4.11 1.79 14.18
N SER A 427 -4.63 0.63 13.77
CA SER A 427 -4.48 0.11 12.40
C SER A 427 -5.12 0.99 11.31
N SER A 428 -5.98 1.94 11.68
CA SER A 428 -6.57 2.90 10.74
C SER A 428 -5.75 4.21 10.63
N TYR A 429 -4.80 4.42 11.56
CA TYR A 429 -3.99 5.63 11.64
C TYR A 429 -2.52 5.37 11.29
N ILE A 430 -1.93 4.28 11.79
CA ILE A 430 -0.55 3.89 11.48
C ILE A 430 -0.47 3.44 10.01
N GLY A 431 0.58 3.87 9.29
CA GLY A 431 0.75 3.67 7.85
C GLY A 431 0.26 4.85 6.99
N GLN A 432 -0.41 5.85 7.60
CA GLN A 432 -0.78 7.09 6.91
C GLN A 432 0.41 8.03 6.70
N LEU A 433 1.44 7.90 7.54
CA LEU A 433 2.75 8.52 7.39
C LEU A 433 3.77 7.46 7.77
N ASN A 434 4.61 7.10 6.81
CA ASN A 434 5.65 6.10 6.99
C ASN A 434 6.97 6.81 7.35
N VAL A 435 7.58 6.43 8.46
CA VAL A 435 8.82 7.05 8.94
C VAL A 435 9.85 6.00 9.34
N ILE A 436 11.11 6.28 9.04
CA ILE A 436 12.25 5.54 9.61
C ILE A 436 13.01 6.52 10.48
N LEU A 437 13.17 6.18 11.76
CA LEU A 437 14.07 6.87 12.65
C LEU A 437 15.39 6.12 12.73
N PHE A 438 16.49 6.86 12.63
CA PHE A 438 17.82 6.38 12.94
C PHE A 438 18.47 7.27 14.00
N ALA A 439 18.53 6.74 15.22
CA ALA A 439 19.09 7.39 16.40
C ALA A 439 20.31 6.60 16.92
N PRO A 440 21.13 7.18 17.83
CA PRO A 440 22.34 6.51 18.32
C PRO A 440 22.05 5.18 19.05
N GLU A 441 20.85 5.04 19.64
CA GLU A 441 20.40 3.80 20.28
C GLU A 441 20.23 2.64 19.29
N ASP A 442 19.94 2.92 18.01
CA ASP A 442 19.81 1.88 16.98
C ASP A 442 21.15 1.23 16.63
N LEU A 443 22.28 1.91 16.89
CA LEU A 443 23.61 1.28 16.80
C LEU A 443 23.78 0.13 17.81
N SER A 444 22.88 0.04 18.80
CA SER A 444 22.82 -1.07 19.72
C SER A 444 21.91 -2.22 19.27
N LEU A 445 21.21 -2.14 18.13
CA LEU A 445 20.33 -3.19 17.61
C LEU A 445 20.99 -4.58 17.58
N VAL A 446 22.26 -4.62 17.15
CA VAL A 446 23.05 -5.86 17.02
C VAL A 446 23.52 -6.38 18.39
N LYS A 447 24.04 -5.50 19.26
CA LYS A 447 24.58 -5.88 20.59
C LYS A 447 23.51 -5.99 21.69
N GLY A 448 22.33 -5.42 21.43
CA GLY A 448 21.27 -5.17 22.40
C GLY A 448 20.52 -6.43 22.82
N SER A 449 19.45 -6.22 23.57
CA SER A 449 18.62 -7.32 24.05
C SER A 449 17.66 -7.82 22.95
N PRO A 450 17.20 -9.08 23.05
CA PRO A 450 16.17 -9.60 22.15
C PRO A 450 14.89 -8.76 22.13
N GLN A 451 14.58 -8.07 23.23
CA GLN A 451 13.43 -7.17 23.31
C GLN A 451 13.54 -5.98 22.36
N MET A 452 14.75 -5.44 22.19
CA MET A 452 15.01 -4.33 21.27
C MET A 452 14.79 -4.76 19.82
N ARG A 453 15.29 -5.94 19.44
CA ARG A 453 15.13 -6.52 18.09
C ARG A 453 13.68 -6.89 17.78
N ARG A 454 12.95 -7.46 18.76
CA ARG A 454 11.50 -7.67 18.60
C ARG A 454 10.73 -6.36 18.47
N ARG A 455 11.07 -5.34 19.28
CA ARG A 455 10.45 -4.02 19.19
C ARG A 455 10.66 -3.47 17.79
N PHE A 456 11.89 -3.48 17.28
CA PHE A 456 12.26 -3.10 15.92
C PHE A 456 11.34 -3.75 14.87
N ILE A 457 11.29 -5.10 14.81
CA ILE A 457 10.41 -5.82 13.87
C ILE A 457 8.95 -5.38 14.01
N ASP A 458 8.45 -5.26 15.25
CA ASP A 458 7.07 -4.88 15.52
C ASP A 458 6.74 -3.44 15.10
N MET A 459 7.71 -2.52 15.11
CA MET A 459 7.51 -1.15 14.60
C MET A 459 7.44 -1.18 13.08
N GLU A 460 8.44 -1.77 12.42
CA GLU A 460 8.54 -1.69 10.96
C GLU A 460 7.43 -2.46 10.25
N LEU A 461 7.14 -3.69 10.67
CA LEU A 461 6.00 -4.43 10.13
C LEU A 461 4.66 -3.75 10.43
N GLY A 462 4.55 -3.05 11.57
CA GLY A 462 3.33 -2.34 11.96
C GLY A 462 3.01 -1.14 11.09
N GLN A 463 4.03 -0.46 10.53
CA GLN A 463 3.85 0.65 9.58
C GLN A 463 3.38 0.14 8.21
N ILE A 464 3.95 -0.97 7.78
CA ILE A 464 3.76 -1.52 6.43
C ILE A 464 2.47 -2.33 6.32
N ASN A 465 2.08 -3.03 7.39
CA ASN A 465 0.99 -3.99 7.35
C ASN A 465 -0.03 -3.78 8.50
N PRO A 466 -1.17 -3.11 8.23
CA PRO A 466 -2.23 -2.90 9.21
C PRO A 466 -2.82 -4.20 9.78
N VAL A 467 -2.83 -5.30 9.00
CA VAL A 467 -3.32 -6.62 9.44
C VAL A 467 -2.36 -7.23 10.46
N TYR A 468 -1.05 -7.13 10.22
CA TYR A 468 -0.03 -7.54 11.20
C TYR A 468 -0.22 -6.82 12.53
N LEU A 469 -0.43 -5.50 12.49
CA LEU A 469 -0.63 -4.71 13.70
C LEU A 469 -1.88 -5.16 14.48
N TYR A 470 -2.97 -5.50 13.78
CA TYR A 470 -4.17 -6.06 14.41
C TYR A 470 -3.89 -7.42 15.06
N ASP A 471 -3.28 -8.36 14.33
CA ASP A 471 -2.98 -9.70 14.82
C ASP A 471 -2.00 -9.65 16.01
N LEU A 472 -0.99 -8.78 15.96
CA LEU A 472 -0.05 -8.57 17.07
C LEU A 472 -0.76 -8.03 18.32
N ALA A 473 -1.68 -7.07 18.17
CA ALA A 473 -2.44 -6.53 19.29
C ALA A 473 -3.35 -7.60 19.94
N GLN A 474 -4.03 -8.43 19.13
CA GLN A 474 -4.82 -9.55 19.66
C GLN A 474 -3.92 -10.60 20.33
N TYR A 475 -2.81 -10.96 19.71
CA TYR A 475 -1.82 -11.88 20.27
C TYR A 475 -1.33 -11.43 21.66
N GLN A 476 -0.90 -10.18 21.79
CA GLN A 476 -0.41 -9.63 23.06
C GLN A 476 -1.51 -9.59 24.14
N LYS A 477 -2.75 -9.27 23.76
CA LYS A 477 -3.91 -9.28 24.66
C LYS A 477 -4.19 -10.70 25.17
N THR A 478 -4.26 -11.68 24.28
CA THR A 478 -4.50 -13.09 24.61
C THR A 478 -3.35 -13.66 25.45
N LEU A 479 -2.10 -13.32 25.13
CA LEU A 479 -0.92 -13.71 25.91
C LEU A 479 -1.00 -13.20 27.36
N LYS A 480 -1.42 -11.95 27.57
CA LYS A 480 -1.60 -11.38 28.91
C LYS A 480 -2.68 -12.12 29.70
N GLN A 481 -3.82 -12.44 29.07
CA GLN A 481 -4.90 -13.21 29.68
C GLN A 481 -4.44 -14.63 30.03
N ARG A 482 -3.74 -15.30 29.10
CA ARG A 482 -3.15 -16.62 29.30
C ARG A 482 -2.16 -16.64 30.46
N ASN A 483 -1.21 -15.71 30.51
CA ASN A 483 -0.21 -15.65 31.58
C ASN A 483 -0.84 -15.36 32.95
N LEU A 484 -1.87 -14.51 33.01
CA LEU A 484 -2.64 -14.30 34.23
C LEU A 484 -3.31 -15.60 34.69
N TYR A 485 -3.91 -16.35 33.76
CA TYR A 485 -4.58 -17.60 34.08
C TYR A 485 -3.61 -18.72 34.49
N LEU A 486 -2.48 -18.86 33.80
CA LEU A 486 -1.40 -19.78 34.19
C LEU A 486 -0.91 -19.50 35.61
N LYS A 487 -0.77 -18.22 36.00
CA LYS A 487 -0.42 -17.85 37.38
C LYS A 487 -1.50 -18.27 38.38
N GLN A 488 -2.78 -18.13 38.04
CA GLN A 488 -3.89 -18.59 38.89
C GLN A 488 -3.91 -20.11 39.07
N LEU A 489 -3.63 -20.87 38.01
CA LEU A 489 -3.47 -22.33 38.06
C LEU A 489 -2.25 -22.72 38.92
N SER A 490 -1.11 -22.05 38.75
CA SER A 490 0.10 -22.26 39.57
C SER A 490 -0.16 -22.03 41.07
N GLU A 491 -0.95 -21.01 41.40
CA GLU A 491 -1.33 -20.66 42.78
C GLU A 491 -2.51 -21.49 43.30
N LYS A 492 -3.04 -22.45 42.51
CA LYS A 492 -4.22 -23.26 42.81
C LYS A 492 -5.49 -22.46 43.11
N LYS A 493 -5.57 -21.22 42.61
CA LYS A 493 -6.79 -20.37 42.68
C LYS A 493 -7.84 -20.78 41.66
N GLN A 494 -7.42 -21.47 40.62
CA GLN A 494 -8.25 -22.05 39.57
C GLN A 494 -7.77 -23.48 39.33
N THR A 495 -8.67 -24.32 38.81
CA THR A 495 -8.37 -25.71 38.45
C THR A 495 -8.88 -26.09 37.07
N ASP A 496 -9.63 -25.20 36.40
CA ASP A 496 -10.20 -25.45 35.09
C ASP A 496 -9.12 -25.33 34.00
N GLU A 497 -8.91 -26.40 33.26
CA GLU A 497 -7.93 -26.46 32.19
C GLU A 497 -8.55 -26.15 30.82
N ILE A 498 -9.88 -26.17 30.69
CA ILE A 498 -10.60 -25.92 29.44
C ILE A 498 -10.46 -24.45 29.04
N TYR A 499 -10.57 -23.52 30.00
CA TYR A 499 -10.35 -22.11 29.70
C TYR A 499 -8.90 -21.84 29.24
N LEU A 500 -7.92 -22.58 29.77
CA LEU A 500 -6.55 -22.51 29.29
C LEU A 500 -6.46 -22.96 27.81
N ASP A 501 -7.22 -23.99 27.41
CA ASP A 501 -7.26 -24.48 26.03
C ASP A 501 -7.84 -23.44 25.06
N ILE A 502 -8.95 -22.79 25.42
CA ILE A 502 -9.56 -21.72 24.60
C ILE A 502 -8.55 -20.58 24.38
N LEU A 503 -7.87 -20.15 25.45
CA LEU A 503 -6.82 -19.12 25.34
C LEU A 503 -5.62 -19.60 24.53
N THR A 504 -5.30 -20.90 24.57
CA THR A 504 -4.21 -21.50 23.79
C THR A 504 -4.54 -21.44 22.30
N GLU A 505 -5.73 -21.86 21.89
CA GLU A 505 -6.16 -21.83 20.49
C GLU A 505 -6.13 -20.40 19.94
N GLN A 506 -6.71 -19.43 20.65
CA GLN A 506 -6.69 -18.03 20.24
C GLN A 506 -5.27 -17.47 20.15
N LEU A 507 -4.40 -17.81 21.11
CA LEU A 507 -3.00 -17.37 21.10
C LEU A 507 -2.27 -17.91 19.86
N VAL A 508 -2.51 -19.19 19.54
CA VAL A 508 -1.91 -19.87 18.40
C VAL A 508 -2.43 -19.30 17.08
N ASP A 509 -3.73 -19.02 16.97
CA ASP A 509 -4.33 -18.45 15.75
C ASP A 509 -3.71 -17.11 15.38
N PHE A 510 -3.63 -16.17 16.32
CA PHE A 510 -2.99 -14.86 16.08
C PHE A 510 -1.47 -14.97 15.98
N GLY A 511 -0.85 -15.76 16.85
CA GLY A 511 0.61 -15.90 16.91
C GLY A 511 1.20 -16.53 15.65
N SER A 512 0.48 -17.44 15.00
CA SER A 512 0.92 -18.07 13.74
C SER A 512 0.95 -17.07 12.59
N LYS A 513 -0.03 -16.16 12.52
CA LYS A 513 -0.05 -15.06 11.52
C LYS A 513 1.08 -14.06 11.76
N VAL A 514 1.34 -13.71 13.02
CA VAL A 514 2.47 -12.86 13.40
C VAL A 514 3.80 -13.50 12.97
N LEU A 515 4.02 -14.77 13.30
CA LEU A 515 5.22 -15.52 12.93
C LEU A 515 5.42 -15.58 11.41
N ALA A 516 4.37 -15.91 10.64
CA ALA A 516 4.43 -15.97 9.19
C ALA A 516 4.87 -14.63 8.57
N ASN A 517 4.33 -13.51 9.05
CA ASN A 517 4.72 -12.18 8.58
C ASN A 517 6.16 -11.82 8.98
N ARG A 518 6.59 -12.17 10.20
CA ARG A 518 7.97 -11.94 10.64
C ARG A 518 9.00 -12.72 9.83
N LEU A 519 8.73 -13.99 9.54
CA LEU A 519 9.60 -14.81 8.70
C LEU A 519 9.75 -14.21 7.29
N ARG A 520 8.64 -13.80 6.66
CA ARG A 520 8.66 -13.10 5.36
C ARG A 520 9.46 -11.80 5.40
N PHE A 521 9.20 -10.97 6.42
CA PHE A 521 9.87 -9.69 6.59
C PHE A 521 11.38 -9.86 6.75
N VAL A 522 11.83 -10.80 7.57
CA VAL A 522 13.27 -11.01 7.81
C VAL A 522 14.00 -11.47 6.56
N LYS A 523 13.37 -12.29 5.70
CA LYS A 523 13.95 -12.67 4.41
C LYS A 523 14.14 -11.47 3.48
N LYS A 524 13.16 -10.58 3.40
CA LYS A 524 13.28 -9.34 2.61
C LYS A 524 14.31 -8.39 3.22
N LEU A 525 14.31 -8.26 4.55
CA LEU A 525 15.26 -7.44 5.28
C LEU A 525 16.70 -7.93 5.06
N GLU A 526 16.93 -9.25 5.11
CA GLU A 526 18.23 -9.85 4.81
C GLU A 526 18.71 -9.48 3.40
N TYR A 527 17.84 -9.62 2.40
CA TYR A 527 18.16 -9.29 1.01
C TYR A 527 18.65 -7.84 0.86
N TRP A 528 17.85 -6.87 1.31
CA TRP A 528 18.19 -5.44 1.22
C TRP A 528 19.38 -5.06 2.10
N SER A 529 19.45 -5.62 3.32
CA SER A 529 20.57 -5.37 4.24
C SER A 529 21.88 -5.88 3.69
N ASN A 530 21.90 -7.05 3.06
CA ASN A 530 23.12 -7.63 2.50
C ASN A 530 23.64 -6.84 1.30
N ASP A 531 22.76 -6.40 0.38
CA ASP A 531 23.16 -5.55 -0.74
C ASP A 531 23.82 -4.25 -0.25
N LEU A 532 23.19 -3.58 0.70
CA LEU A 532 23.72 -2.35 1.27
C LEU A 532 24.99 -2.57 2.10
N HIS A 533 25.07 -3.66 2.87
CA HIS A 533 26.26 -4.02 3.61
C HIS A 533 27.45 -4.26 2.68
N GLY A 534 27.22 -4.91 1.55
CA GLY A 534 28.22 -5.05 0.49
C GLY A 534 28.70 -3.69 -0.03
N LYS A 535 27.79 -2.73 -0.28
CA LYS A 535 28.16 -1.37 -0.71
C LYS A 535 29.04 -0.66 0.34
N ILE A 536 28.62 -0.66 1.61
CA ILE A 536 29.34 0.04 2.70
C ILE A 536 30.72 -0.57 2.97
N THR A 537 30.85 -1.89 2.81
CA THR A 537 32.09 -2.63 3.11
C THR A 537 33.00 -2.80 1.89
N ASN A 538 32.65 -2.22 0.75
CA ASN A 538 33.33 -2.44 -0.54
C ASN A 538 33.40 -3.93 -0.92
N GLN A 539 32.28 -4.65 -0.73
CA GLN A 539 32.07 -6.06 -1.05
C GLN A 539 33.00 -7.02 -0.29
N LYS A 540 33.51 -6.60 0.88
CA LYS A 540 34.41 -7.41 1.72
C LYS A 540 33.67 -8.30 2.72
N GLU A 541 32.42 -7.98 3.02
CA GLU A 541 31.63 -8.65 4.03
C GLU A 541 30.25 -9.01 3.46
N THR A 542 29.75 -10.19 3.83
CA THR A 542 28.38 -10.64 3.53
C THR A 542 27.59 -10.71 4.84
N LEU A 543 26.44 -10.04 4.86
CA LEU A 543 25.54 -10.01 6.00
C LEU A 543 24.41 -11.02 5.80
N ALA A 544 24.15 -11.84 6.81
CA ALA A 544 23.00 -12.73 6.91
C ALA A 544 22.19 -12.41 8.17
N ILE A 545 20.86 -12.54 8.08
CA ILE A 545 19.93 -12.26 9.17
C ILE A 545 19.05 -13.48 9.39
N GLU A 546 19.25 -14.16 10.52
CA GLU A 546 18.48 -15.36 10.86
C GLU A 546 17.40 -15.03 11.88
N TYR A 547 16.17 -15.50 11.62
CA TYR A 547 15.07 -15.43 12.59
C TYR A 547 15.14 -16.64 13.53
N ASP A 548 15.53 -16.40 14.79
CA ASP A 548 15.63 -17.43 15.82
C ASP A 548 14.26 -17.60 16.50
N ALA A 549 13.43 -18.45 15.90
CA ALA A 549 12.11 -18.76 16.42
C ALA A 549 12.21 -19.68 17.64
N SER A 550 11.40 -19.42 18.67
CA SER A 550 11.22 -20.31 19.82
C SER A 550 10.53 -21.64 19.47
N LEU A 551 10.05 -21.77 18.23
CA LEU A 551 9.37 -22.94 17.68
C LEU A 551 10.20 -23.52 16.53
N PRO A 552 10.20 -24.85 16.33
CA PRO A 552 10.89 -25.50 15.21
C PRO A 552 10.10 -25.30 13.91
N LEU A 553 10.22 -24.12 13.29
CA LEU A 553 9.48 -23.75 12.09
C LEU A 553 10.26 -24.12 10.82
N GLU A 554 9.60 -24.83 9.89
CA GLU A 554 10.16 -25.21 8.59
C GLU A 554 9.48 -24.48 7.41
N SER A 555 8.45 -23.67 7.70
CA SER A 555 7.60 -23.05 6.68
C SER A 555 7.00 -21.75 7.19
N GLU A 556 6.68 -20.86 6.25
CA GLU A 556 5.91 -19.62 6.48
C GLU A 556 4.39 -19.82 6.33
N ASP A 557 3.96 -21.03 5.99
CA ASP A 557 2.56 -21.38 5.88
C ASP A 557 1.87 -21.32 7.25
N VAL A 558 0.80 -20.52 7.34
CA VAL A 558 0.13 -20.21 8.60
C VAL A 558 -0.42 -21.47 9.26
N GLU A 559 -1.00 -22.40 8.51
CA GLU A 559 -1.60 -23.63 9.07
C GLU A 559 -0.53 -24.60 9.58
N LYS A 560 0.61 -24.71 8.88
CA LYS A 560 1.75 -25.50 9.38
C LYS A 560 2.33 -24.91 10.66
N ILE A 561 2.53 -23.59 10.71
CA ILE A 561 3.01 -22.91 11.92
C ILE A 561 2.02 -23.16 13.07
N ARG A 562 0.72 -23.03 12.79
CA ARG A 562 -0.38 -23.26 13.75
C ARG A 562 -0.31 -24.65 14.38
N TYR A 563 -0.14 -25.68 13.55
CA TYR A 563 0.00 -27.07 13.99
C TYR A 563 1.24 -27.26 14.89
N VAL A 564 2.41 -26.77 14.47
CA VAL A 564 3.65 -26.86 15.27
C VAL A 564 3.50 -26.13 16.59
N PHE A 565 2.96 -24.91 16.57
CA PHE A 565 2.82 -24.06 17.74
C PHE A 565 1.90 -24.70 18.79
N LEU A 566 0.73 -25.19 18.37
CA LEU A 566 -0.21 -25.87 19.28
C LEU A 566 0.44 -27.11 19.92
N ASN A 567 1.12 -27.94 19.13
CA ASN A 567 1.77 -29.15 19.63
C ASN A 567 2.88 -28.84 20.65
N GLU A 568 3.72 -27.84 20.39
CA GLU A 568 4.80 -27.47 21.31
C GLU A 568 4.28 -26.86 22.62
N LEU A 569 3.20 -26.07 22.58
CA LEU A 569 2.52 -25.59 23.79
C LEU A 569 1.93 -26.75 24.61
N GLN A 570 1.31 -27.74 23.97
CA GLN A 570 0.78 -28.91 24.67
C GLN A 570 1.89 -29.73 25.34
N LYS A 571 3.04 -29.92 24.68
CA LYS A 571 4.21 -30.59 25.29
C LYS A 571 4.74 -29.83 26.51
N ASN A 572 4.71 -28.49 26.48
CA ASN A 572 5.22 -27.64 27.56
C ASN A 572 4.18 -27.29 28.63
N ARG A 573 2.91 -27.72 28.47
CA ARG A 573 1.77 -27.33 29.31
C ARG A 573 2.04 -27.43 30.81
N LYS A 574 2.53 -28.58 31.30
CA LYS A 574 2.82 -28.80 32.74
C LYS A 574 3.86 -27.81 33.27
N ARG A 575 4.87 -27.50 32.45
CA ARG A 575 5.93 -26.53 32.80
C ARG A 575 5.40 -25.11 32.81
N GLU A 576 4.54 -24.74 31.85
CA GLU A 576 3.90 -23.42 31.81
C GLU A 576 2.98 -23.19 33.01
N ILE A 577 2.17 -24.19 33.37
CA ILE A 577 1.31 -24.15 34.57
C ILE A 577 2.17 -24.00 35.83
N PHE A 578 3.22 -24.81 35.99
CA PHE A 578 4.09 -24.75 37.16
C PHE A 578 4.82 -23.41 37.31
N LYS A 579 5.20 -22.76 36.20
CA LYS A 579 5.92 -21.49 36.22
C LYS A 579 5.00 -20.25 36.12
N GLY A 580 3.72 -20.45 35.82
CA GLY A 580 2.76 -19.37 35.67
C GLY A 580 3.04 -18.43 34.47
N ASN A 581 3.66 -18.92 33.39
CA ASN A 581 4.04 -18.09 32.25
C ASN A 581 4.17 -18.91 30.95
N THR A 582 3.93 -18.26 29.82
CA THR A 582 4.10 -18.82 28.47
C THR A 582 5.55 -18.68 28.01
N PHE A 583 6.13 -19.74 27.44
CA PHE A 583 7.55 -19.79 27.04
C PHE A 583 7.79 -19.87 25.53
N LEU A 584 6.73 -20.05 24.74
CA LEU A 584 6.82 -20.25 23.29
C LEU A 584 5.98 -19.22 22.52
N GLY A 585 6.46 -18.83 21.35
CA GLY A 585 5.80 -17.91 20.43
C GLY A 585 6.55 -16.59 20.22
N PRO A 586 6.02 -15.70 19.35
CA PRO A 586 6.75 -14.53 18.84
C PRO A 586 7.23 -13.53 19.91
N HIS A 587 6.68 -13.54 21.12
CA HIS A 587 7.18 -12.72 22.23
C HIS A 587 8.53 -13.19 22.82
N ARG A 588 9.02 -14.38 22.40
CA ARG A 588 10.27 -15.01 22.88
C ARG A 588 11.36 -15.12 21.81
N ASP A 589 10.98 -14.98 20.54
CA ASP A 589 11.88 -15.10 19.40
C ASP A 589 12.91 -13.97 19.32
N ASP A 590 13.93 -14.14 18.48
CA ASP A 590 15.03 -13.19 18.32
C ASP A 590 15.54 -13.07 16.86
N LEU A 591 16.43 -12.11 16.60
CA LEU A 591 17.22 -12.04 15.36
C LEU A 591 18.70 -12.28 15.67
N ILE A 592 19.34 -13.09 14.83
CA ILE A 592 20.77 -13.34 14.86
C ILE A 592 21.41 -12.74 13.60
N PHE A 593 22.35 -11.83 13.79
CA PHE A 593 23.11 -11.23 12.70
C PHE A 593 24.44 -11.96 12.52
N LYS A 594 24.75 -12.37 11.29
CA LYS A 594 26.02 -13.01 10.94
C LYS A 594 26.73 -12.23 9.84
N VAL A 595 27.99 -11.89 10.06
CA VAL A 595 28.88 -11.35 9.01
C VAL A 595 29.89 -12.42 8.68
N ASN A 596 29.99 -12.78 7.40
CA ASN A 596 30.85 -13.87 6.92
C ASN A 596 30.63 -15.17 7.74
N GLN A 597 29.36 -15.50 8.00
CA GLN A 597 28.88 -16.64 8.80
C GLN A 597 29.20 -16.60 10.30
N GLN A 598 29.88 -15.56 10.80
CA GLN A 598 30.16 -15.41 12.23
C GLN A 598 29.14 -14.51 12.92
N ASN A 599 28.65 -14.92 14.08
CA ASN A 599 27.70 -14.14 14.88
C ASN A 599 28.33 -12.80 15.32
N VAL A 600 27.81 -11.69 14.78
CA VAL A 600 28.33 -10.33 15.00
C VAL A 600 28.17 -9.87 16.44
N GLN A 601 27.11 -10.32 17.11
CA GLN A 601 26.85 -9.97 18.51
C GLN A 601 27.96 -10.50 19.44
N THR A 602 28.46 -11.72 19.18
CA THR A 602 29.44 -12.39 20.05
C THR A 602 30.88 -12.14 19.61
N TYR A 603 31.15 -12.15 18.31
CA TYR A 603 32.52 -12.14 17.76
C TYR A 603 32.83 -10.90 16.92
N GLY A 604 31.82 -10.12 16.54
CA GLY A 604 32.01 -8.94 15.70
C GLY A 604 32.71 -7.80 16.45
N SER A 605 33.62 -7.12 15.76
CA SER A 605 34.21 -5.87 16.26
C SER A 605 33.16 -4.78 16.43
N GLN A 606 33.44 -3.74 17.22
CA GLN A 606 32.53 -2.59 17.36
C GLN A 606 32.23 -1.92 16.00
N GLY A 607 33.21 -1.86 15.10
CA GLY A 607 33.01 -1.34 13.74
C GLY A 607 32.06 -2.19 12.92
N GLN A 608 32.17 -3.52 13.00
CA GLN A 608 31.25 -4.44 12.32
C GLN A 608 29.84 -4.39 12.89
N GLN A 609 29.70 -4.26 14.22
CA GLN A 609 28.40 -4.07 14.87
C GLN A 609 27.72 -2.78 14.37
N ARG A 610 28.47 -1.67 14.28
CA ARG A 610 27.96 -0.39 13.75
C ARG A 610 27.60 -0.48 12.28
N THR A 611 28.45 -1.06 11.42
CA THR A 611 28.13 -1.25 9.99
C THR A 611 26.89 -2.13 9.82
N THR A 612 26.77 -3.21 10.60
CA THR A 612 25.61 -4.11 10.55
C THR A 612 24.33 -3.36 10.94
N ALA A 613 24.34 -2.62 12.05
CA ALA A 613 23.20 -1.81 12.47
C ALA A 613 22.83 -0.77 11.41
N LEU A 614 23.81 -0.05 10.85
CA LEU A 614 23.61 0.92 9.77
C LEU A 614 22.99 0.28 8.52
N SER A 615 23.49 -0.88 8.11
CA SER A 615 23.01 -1.59 6.90
C SER A 615 21.57 -2.03 7.08
N VAL A 616 21.23 -2.59 8.26
CA VAL A 616 19.86 -3.00 8.59
C VAL A 616 18.92 -1.80 8.64
N LYS A 617 19.36 -0.70 9.26
CA LYS A 617 18.54 0.51 9.40
C LYS A 617 18.20 1.17 8.06
N LEU A 618 19.18 1.25 7.16
CA LEU A 618 18.97 1.85 5.84
C LEU A 618 18.24 0.91 4.88
N ALA A 619 18.39 -0.41 5.02
CA ALA A 619 17.65 -1.39 4.21
C ALA A 619 16.13 -1.33 4.40
N GLU A 620 15.66 -0.77 5.51
CA GLU A 620 14.23 -0.50 5.72
C GLU A 620 13.64 0.44 4.66
N ILE A 621 14.45 1.36 4.10
CA ILE A 621 13.98 2.33 3.10
C ILE A 621 13.46 1.60 1.86
N ASP A 622 14.30 0.73 1.27
CA ASP A 622 13.97 -0.03 0.07
C ASP A 622 12.93 -1.14 0.37
N LEU A 623 12.96 -1.73 1.56
CA LEU A 623 11.95 -2.71 1.96
C LEU A 623 10.57 -2.08 2.08
N MET A 624 10.46 -0.93 2.75
CA MET A 624 9.19 -0.23 2.92
C MET A 624 8.64 0.25 1.58
N LYS A 625 9.54 0.68 0.69
CA LYS A 625 9.25 1.02 -0.69
C LYS A 625 8.61 -0.13 -1.46
N GLU A 626 9.22 -1.31 -1.38
CA GLU A 626 8.76 -2.53 -2.04
C GLU A 626 7.37 -2.95 -1.56
N GLU A 627 7.10 -2.83 -0.26
CA GLU A 627 5.86 -3.29 0.35
C GLU A 627 4.70 -2.30 0.23
N THR A 628 4.98 -0.99 0.33
CA THR A 628 3.93 0.05 0.39
C THR A 628 3.76 0.81 -0.90
N GLY A 629 4.73 0.72 -1.83
CA GLY A 629 4.75 1.56 -3.02
C GLY A 629 5.10 3.01 -2.72
N GLU A 630 5.50 3.38 -1.51
CA GLU A 630 5.88 4.74 -1.07
C GLU A 630 7.24 4.71 -0.35
N TYR A 631 8.09 5.72 -0.56
CA TYR A 631 9.29 5.86 0.26
C TYR A 631 8.92 6.46 1.62
N PRO A 632 9.57 6.06 2.73
CA PRO A 632 9.35 6.69 4.01
C PRO A 632 10.06 8.04 4.12
N ILE A 633 9.60 8.85 5.07
CA ILE A 633 10.40 9.95 5.59
C ILE A 633 11.52 9.40 6.47
N LEU A 634 12.75 9.86 6.27
CA LEU A 634 13.89 9.47 7.07
C LEU A 634 14.20 10.54 8.13
N LEU A 635 14.29 10.13 9.39
CA LEU A 635 14.64 10.97 10.53
C LEU A 635 16.02 10.53 11.04
N LEU A 636 17.01 11.40 10.94
CA LEU A 636 18.39 11.16 11.38
C LEU A 636 18.67 11.99 12.62
N ASP A 637 18.65 11.37 13.80
CA ASP A 637 18.85 12.09 15.06
C ASP A 637 20.29 11.96 15.56
N ASP A 638 21.11 12.99 15.35
CA ASP A 638 22.52 13.13 15.78
C ASP A 638 23.44 11.95 15.45
N VAL A 639 23.01 11.06 14.55
CA VAL A 639 23.71 9.82 14.22
C VAL A 639 25.00 10.05 13.41
N MET A 640 25.10 11.19 12.72
CA MET A 640 26.28 11.52 11.91
C MET A 640 27.56 11.55 12.74
N SER A 641 27.49 12.00 13.99
CA SER A 641 28.64 12.10 14.90
C SER A 641 29.19 10.73 15.34
N GLU A 642 28.38 9.66 15.24
CA GLU A 642 28.74 8.29 15.61
C GLU A 642 29.32 7.46 14.44
N LEU A 643 29.31 8.03 13.24
CA LEU A 643 29.79 7.40 12.01
C LEU A 643 31.12 8.03 11.59
N ASP A 644 32.05 7.22 11.09
CA ASP A 644 33.25 7.70 10.40
C ASP A 644 32.89 8.27 9.01
N ASP A 645 33.84 8.97 8.39
CA ASP A 645 33.62 9.65 7.13
C ASP A 645 33.12 8.74 6.00
N ASN A 646 33.61 7.51 5.90
CA ASN A 646 33.19 6.58 4.85
C ASN A 646 31.72 6.16 5.04
N ARG A 647 31.34 5.84 6.29
CA ARG A 647 29.94 5.50 6.61
C ARG A 647 29.00 6.70 6.46
N GLN A 648 29.45 7.91 6.79
CA GLN A 648 28.67 9.13 6.54
C GLN A 648 28.41 9.35 5.04
N ILE A 649 29.43 9.17 4.19
CA ILE A 649 29.28 9.29 2.73
C ILE A 649 28.25 8.30 2.21
N HIS A 650 28.37 7.01 2.55
CA HIS A 650 27.42 6.00 2.09
C HIS A 650 25.99 6.25 2.59
N LEU A 651 25.82 6.73 3.82
CA LEU A 651 24.50 7.11 4.32
C LEU A 651 23.92 8.26 3.50
N LEU A 652 24.69 9.31 3.23
CA LEU A 652 24.24 10.45 2.41
C LEU A 652 23.94 10.03 0.96
N GLU A 653 24.80 9.23 0.33
CA GLU A 653 24.59 8.70 -1.03
C GLU A 653 23.34 7.83 -1.13
N THR A 654 23.00 7.08 -0.07
CA THR A 654 21.83 6.18 -0.06
C THR A 654 20.52 6.97 0.01
N ILE A 655 20.51 8.12 0.69
CA ILE A 655 19.29 8.88 0.99
C ILE A 655 19.08 10.04 0.02
N GLU A 656 20.16 10.51 -0.61
CA GLU A 656 20.16 11.63 -1.52
C GLU A 656 19.22 11.38 -2.71
N ASN A 657 18.33 12.35 -2.98
CA ASN A 657 17.28 12.31 -4.00
C ASN A 657 16.18 11.24 -3.81
N LYS A 658 16.27 10.39 -2.78
CA LYS A 658 15.30 9.29 -2.57
C LYS A 658 14.20 9.61 -1.58
N VAL A 659 14.61 10.02 -0.39
CA VAL A 659 13.73 10.15 0.77
C VAL A 659 13.73 11.59 1.27
N GLN A 660 12.57 12.09 1.67
CA GLN A 660 12.54 13.31 2.47
C GLN A 660 13.23 13.03 3.80
N THR A 661 14.28 13.78 4.11
CA THR A 661 15.16 13.55 5.25
C THR A 661 15.14 14.74 6.20
N PHE A 662 14.95 14.46 7.49
CA PHE A 662 15.10 15.41 8.59
C PHE A 662 16.33 15.02 9.41
N LEU A 663 17.37 15.84 9.35
CA LEU A 663 18.66 15.57 9.98
C LEU A 663 18.90 16.54 11.13
N THR A 664 19.20 16.05 12.33
CA THR A 664 19.71 16.89 13.43
C THR A 664 21.21 16.77 13.51
N THR A 665 21.89 17.91 13.73
CA THR A 665 23.33 17.92 13.98
C THR A 665 23.76 19.16 14.76
N THR A 666 24.96 19.11 15.34
CA THR A 666 25.62 20.25 15.97
C THR A 666 26.53 21.02 15.01
N THR A 667 26.91 20.41 13.88
CA THR A 667 27.82 21.02 12.90
C THR A 667 27.49 20.58 11.47
N LEU A 668 27.61 21.52 10.53
CA LEU A 668 27.45 21.23 9.11
C LEU A 668 28.66 20.47 8.52
N ASN A 669 29.76 20.32 9.25
CA ASN A 669 30.96 19.64 8.76
C ASN A 669 30.72 18.19 8.33
N HIS A 670 29.76 17.50 8.95
CA HIS A 670 29.40 16.13 8.60
C HIS A 670 28.75 15.99 7.22
N VAL A 671 28.26 17.10 6.66
CA VAL A 671 27.39 17.13 5.48
C VAL A 671 27.99 17.98 4.37
N LYS A 672 28.70 19.05 4.74
CA LYS A 672 29.26 20.03 3.81
C LYS A 672 30.22 19.36 2.81
N GLY A 673 29.89 19.50 1.53
CA GLY A 673 30.69 18.95 0.43
C GLY A 673 30.50 17.45 0.18
N LYS A 674 29.56 16.80 0.89
CA LYS A 674 29.24 15.37 0.72
C LYS A 674 27.89 15.14 0.02
N MET A 675 27.19 16.19 -0.40
CA MET A 675 25.89 16.10 -1.09
C MET A 675 25.85 17.03 -2.29
N THR A 676 25.02 16.65 -3.26
CA THR A 676 24.65 17.39 -4.47
C THR A 676 23.37 18.22 -4.33
N VAL A 677 22.47 17.86 -3.40
CA VAL A 677 21.20 18.57 -3.16
C VAL A 677 21.36 19.80 -2.25
N HIS A 678 20.55 20.83 -2.49
CA HIS A 678 20.45 22.01 -1.63
C HIS A 678 19.58 21.70 -0.39
N PRO A 679 20.16 21.71 0.83
CA PRO A 679 19.37 21.52 2.04
C PRO A 679 18.68 22.81 2.49
N ASP A 680 17.52 22.68 3.10
CA ASP A 680 16.99 23.71 4.00
C ASP A 680 17.69 23.61 5.36
N ILE A 681 18.23 24.73 5.85
CA ILE A 681 18.90 24.78 7.15
C ILE A 681 18.04 25.54 8.16
N PHE A 682 17.74 24.89 9.27
CA PHE A 682 16.96 25.38 10.37
C PHE A 682 17.84 25.52 11.61
N TYR A 683 18.01 26.73 12.12
CA TYR A 683 18.77 27.00 13.34
C TYR A 683 17.86 26.84 14.56
N VAL A 684 18.24 25.98 15.49
CA VAL A 684 17.46 25.66 16.69
C VAL A 684 18.12 26.26 17.94
N HIS A 685 17.41 27.15 18.61
CA HIS A 685 17.87 27.78 19.86
C HIS A 685 16.69 27.95 20.83
N GLN A 686 16.80 27.37 22.02
CA GLN A 686 15.82 27.44 23.12
C GLN A 686 14.38 27.10 22.70
N GLY A 687 14.20 26.07 21.86
CA GLY A 687 12.87 25.70 21.35
C GLY A 687 12.31 26.63 20.26
N GLN A 688 13.08 27.60 19.79
CA GLN A 688 12.77 28.41 18.62
C GLN A 688 13.56 27.92 17.41
N ILE A 689 12.95 28.01 16.22
CA ILE A 689 13.55 27.54 14.98
C ILE A 689 13.47 28.65 13.93
N GLU A 690 14.62 29.03 13.37
CA GLU A 690 14.74 29.99 12.28
C GLU A 690 15.25 29.30 11.02
N ARG A 691 14.52 29.42 9.90
CA ARG A 691 14.97 28.93 8.59
C ARG A 691 15.92 29.93 7.95
N LYS A 692 17.05 29.45 7.42
CA LYS A 692 17.94 30.21 6.54
C LYS A 692 18.20 29.42 5.27
N GLU A 693 18.03 30.08 4.13
CA GLU A 693 18.48 29.57 2.83
C GLU A 693 20.01 29.77 2.71
N MET A 694 20.70 28.80 2.09
CA MET A 694 22.15 28.89 1.80
C MET A 694 22.46 29.68 0.54
#